data_AF-A0A7Z0MZI3-F1
#
_entry.id   AF-A0A7Z0MZI3-F1
#
_cell.length_a   1.000
_cell.length_b   1.000
_cell.length_c   1.000
_cell.angle_alpha   90.00
_cell.angle_beta   90.00
_cell.angle_gamma   90.00
#
_symmetry.space_group_name_H-M   'P 1'
#
loop_
_entity.id
_entity.type
_entity.pdbx_description
1 polymer ?
#
loop_
_entity_poly.entity_id
_entity_poly.type
_entity_poly.pdbx_seq_one_letter_code
_entity_poly.pdbx_strand_id
1 'polypeptide(L)'
;MTDPIAALPHETIQRIPETFPDAVPDLWNTRYQQIDENFDNLDGRQTAVEQEVAAARAGESSMGEAINAIVEQIGGISGTLNGLASPTSIQHAVNLDWLYRGRRISFEMFATGYELRNHQGVDIIAGIFGDDSIDVESTADINVGEDYILFDGVESVLVRVTAIHSENRLRLAENLSRAWGAGAVLTGSTMVVRAQGGVDAAVGGQWVSRAVNLGDDRTSRAIVIRRTLSAGEVRLYFRDGHTAPWTERPWSVRRSGGGTTGVPEGFADYEYVVPMRGDGYLRAVVDGEDMVIRHIVALGSSTEMGGYVNPLMRPDAPGIANPLDGAIDTTERPTLTASGYSSPATNAFATAQFQISTSPTFASTLHDSGEAAAMTYPMPAGVLAESTTYYVRARVRDVAGLQSNWSVVISFTTKVSFAYVQTPGVTTPTNGQVEIPEQPTLQSTAFAVTGDPDTHAVSQWQIRFAASAWVSPLHDSGEDAAAKTSYTVPIGILAASQTQYVMRVRHKGVTHGWSEWSSDISFTTKQQFAQILGIVQTATGGGAGTWQRVNEHFENVTTDASTFNNHPAYAGIVTQTVDAQAMVRIPRFYVKVGSVPSGAHTGKRYWMVSDQPAAGFVLHPAFMHEGTPIDQFWVGKYQGVADGSKLGSSSGKAPLVSIDFPTMQGRATARNTAGVSGFMLWSIYQLSAIQTLALIEMGGSDSQTLIGQGNVSGGVQNVDHVTVAQATWRGITGLWGNVYQMVDGLQTDASSKYKVWDKNGNKSYITTSKTAPSSGHTITMAVDAGADYDLAQVFAASTTNATASNGTFGDYFYQSPNCVAYHGGDWSRGAYAGLFYLYVTYAASNAFSGVGGRLAKV
;
A
#
# COMPACT_ATOMS: atom_id res chain seq x y z
N MET A 1 41.27 -14.77 -62.19
CA MET A 1 41.30 -15.69 -63.34
C MET A 1 41.14 -14.84 -64.57
N THR A 2 42.18 -14.82 -65.39
CA THR A 2 42.22 -14.24 -66.73
C THR A 2 41.24 -15.00 -67.62
N ASP A 3 40.05 -14.45 -67.83
CA ASP A 3 39.21 -14.89 -68.94
C ASP A 3 39.58 -14.02 -70.15
N PRO A 4 40.01 -14.62 -71.28
CA PRO A 4 40.53 -13.85 -72.39
C PRO A 4 39.39 -13.04 -72.99
N ILE A 5 39.68 -11.81 -73.46
CA ILE A 5 38.76 -11.11 -74.36
C ILE A 5 38.56 -12.05 -75.55
N ALA A 6 37.42 -12.75 -75.58
CA ALA A 6 37.12 -13.74 -76.60
C ALA A 6 37.12 -13.03 -77.95
N ALA A 7 38.15 -13.31 -78.74
CA ALA A 7 38.35 -12.78 -80.08
C ALA A 7 37.13 -13.11 -80.95
N LEU A 8 36.76 -12.18 -81.84
CA LEU A 8 35.76 -12.47 -82.85
C LEU A 8 36.21 -13.68 -83.70
N PRO A 9 35.28 -14.51 -84.21
CA PRO A 9 35.60 -15.65 -85.07
C PRO A 9 36.58 -15.28 -86.21
N HIS A 10 36.44 -14.07 -86.76
CA HIS A 10 37.36 -13.50 -87.76
C HIS A 10 37.89 -12.14 -87.30
N GLU A 11 39.12 -12.09 -86.77
CA GLU A 11 39.76 -10.84 -86.28
C GLU A 11 40.10 -9.84 -87.41
N THR A 12 40.29 -10.31 -88.64
CA THR A 12 40.53 -9.47 -89.83
C THR A 12 39.77 -10.03 -91.03
N ILE A 13 38.80 -9.26 -91.55
CA ILE A 13 38.10 -9.61 -92.79
C ILE A 13 39.06 -9.40 -93.97
N GLN A 14 39.35 -10.44 -94.75
CA GLN A 14 40.32 -10.38 -95.85
C GLN A 14 39.89 -9.39 -96.94
N ARG A 15 40.78 -8.48 -97.38
CA ARG A 15 40.51 -7.45 -98.43
C ARG A 15 40.47 -8.05 -99.85
N ILE A 16 39.72 -7.43 -100.77
CA ILE A 16 39.73 -7.85 -102.19
C ILE A 16 41.07 -7.45 -102.80
N PRO A 17 41.81 -8.36 -103.47
CA PRO A 17 42.91 -7.95 -104.33
C PRO A 17 42.38 -7.14 -105.53
N GLU A 18 42.97 -5.98 -105.81
CA GLU A 18 42.48 -4.98 -106.79
C GLU A 18 42.62 -5.39 -108.28
N THR A 19 43.02 -6.63 -108.58
CA THR A 19 43.46 -7.04 -109.93
C THR A 19 42.52 -7.99 -110.67
N PHE A 20 41.24 -8.09 -110.30
CA PHE A 20 40.29 -9.03 -110.95
C PHE A 20 39.06 -8.32 -111.53
N PRO A 21 38.51 -8.83 -112.65
CA PRO A 21 37.41 -8.20 -113.38
C PRO A 21 36.10 -8.16 -112.59
N ASP A 22 35.30 -7.12 -112.86
CA ASP A 22 34.10 -6.76 -112.12
C ASP A 22 33.09 -7.92 -111.97
N ALA A 23 32.63 -8.12 -110.73
CA ALA A 23 31.57 -9.03 -110.31
C ALA A 23 31.86 -10.54 -110.46
N VAL A 24 32.72 -11.07 -109.56
CA VAL A 24 32.74 -12.51 -109.21
C VAL A 24 31.99 -12.68 -107.88
N PRO A 25 30.70 -13.07 -107.88
CA PRO A 25 29.85 -13.10 -106.69
C PRO A 25 30.41 -13.97 -105.55
N ASP A 26 31.04 -15.09 -105.91
CA ASP A 26 31.53 -16.08 -104.93
C ASP A 26 32.56 -15.50 -103.95
N LEU A 27 33.41 -14.57 -104.40
CA LEU A 27 34.43 -13.91 -103.56
C LEU A 27 33.85 -12.89 -102.58
N TRP A 28 32.72 -12.26 -102.94
CA TRP A 28 31.98 -11.37 -102.05
C TRP A 28 31.15 -12.17 -101.05
N ASN A 29 30.55 -13.27 -101.50
CA ASN A 29 29.74 -14.17 -100.68
C ASN A 29 30.54 -14.70 -99.49
N THR A 30 31.81 -15.10 -99.68
CA THR A 30 32.66 -15.58 -98.58
C THR A 30 32.89 -14.52 -97.49
N ARG A 31 32.90 -13.23 -97.83
CA ARG A 31 33.18 -12.16 -96.85
C ARG A 31 31.95 -11.66 -96.15
N TYR A 32 30.84 -11.56 -96.88
CA TYR A 32 29.55 -11.37 -96.24
C TYR A 32 29.30 -12.49 -95.24
N GLN A 33 29.63 -13.73 -95.58
CA GLN A 33 29.57 -14.85 -94.65
C GLN A 33 30.47 -14.65 -93.41
N GLN A 34 31.74 -14.22 -93.57
CA GLN A 34 32.62 -13.96 -92.42
C GLN A 34 32.12 -12.82 -91.52
N ILE A 35 31.51 -11.79 -92.11
CA ILE A 35 30.92 -10.67 -91.38
C ILE A 35 29.65 -11.12 -90.64
N ASP A 36 28.79 -11.87 -91.30
CA ASP A 36 27.57 -12.44 -90.72
C ASP A 36 27.91 -13.37 -89.55
N GLU A 37 28.93 -14.22 -89.69
CA GLU A 37 29.42 -15.10 -88.61
C GLU A 37 29.94 -14.31 -87.39
N ASN A 38 30.58 -13.15 -87.62
CA ASN A 38 31.01 -12.27 -86.53
C ASN A 38 29.80 -11.57 -85.86
N PHE A 39 28.79 -11.15 -86.62
CA PHE A 39 27.57 -10.55 -86.07
C PHE A 39 26.75 -11.57 -85.30
N ASP A 40 26.57 -12.78 -85.82
CA ASP A 40 25.91 -13.89 -85.12
C ASP A 40 26.61 -14.21 -83.79
N ASN A 41 27.96 -14.16 -83.76
CA ASN A 41 28.71 -14.33 -82.52
C ASN A 41 28.44 -13.21 -81.50
N LEU A 42 28.36 -11.96 -81.96
CA LEU A 42 28.08 -10.81 -81.10
C LEU A 42 26.64 -10.83 -80.58
N ASP A 43 25.67 -11.16 -81.43
CA ASP A 43 24.25 -11.29 -81.03
C ASP A 43 24.06 -12.45 -80.05
N GLY A 44 24.75 -13.56 -80.25
CA GLY A 44 24.77 -14.67 -79.30
C GLY A 44 25.32 -14.25 -77.93
N ARG A 45 26.39 -13.44 -77.91
CA ARG A 45 26.96 -12.91 -76.66
C ARG A 45 26.05 -11.89 -76.00
N GLN A 46 25.43 -11.01 -76.76
CA GLN A 46 24.45 -10.06 -76.25
C GLN A 46 23.26 -10.81 -75.62
N THR A 47 22.74 -11.82 -76.30
CA THR A 47 21.65 -12.66 -75.79
C THR A 47 22.06 -13.36 -74.49
N ALA A 48 23.29 -13.88 -74.40
CA ALA A 48 23.78 -14.52 -73.18
C ALA A 48 23.86 -13.54 -72.00
N VAL A 49 24.35 -12.32 -72.23
CA VAL A 49 24.40 -11.26 -71.21
C VAL A 49 23.00 -10.81 -70.81
N GLU A 50 22.08 -10.66 -71.77
CA GLU A 50 20.68 -10.31 -71.49
C GLU A 50 19.98 -11.40 -70.68
N GLN A 51 20.25 -12.68 -70.95
CA GLN A 51 19.75 -13.81 -70.16
C GLN A 51 20.35 -13.84 -68.75
N GLU A 52 21.65 -13.57 -68.60
CA GLU A 52 22.30 -13.49 -67.28
C GLU A 52 21.73 -12.33 -66.45
N VAL A 53 21.54 -11.16 -67.06
CA VAL A 53 20.92 -10.00 -66.40
C VAL A 53 19.45 -10.28 -66.06
N ALA A 54 18.70 -10.97 -66.92
CA ALA A 54 17.32 -11.37 -66.63
C ALA A 54 17.24 -12.39 -65.48
N ALA A 55 18.17 -13.35 -65.42
CA ALA A 55 18.28 -14.30 -64.31
C ALA A 55 18.67 -13.59 -63.01
N ALA A 56 19.60 -12.63 -63.05
CA ALA A 56 20.02 -11.84 -61.89
C ALA A 56 18.91 -10.94 -61.33
N ARG A 57 17.96 -10.52 -62.15
CA ARG A 57 16.74 -9.80 -61.71
C ARG A 57 15.73 -10.70 -61.00
N ALA A 58 15.86 -12.02 -61.10
CA ALA A 58 15.01 -13.00 -60.43
C ALA A 58 13.49 -12.79 -60.63
N GLY A 59 13.08 -12.25 -61.79
CA GLY A 59 11.68 -11.95 -62.13
C GLY A 59 11.25 -10.49 -61.95
N GLU A 60 12.12 -9.63 -61.40
CA GLU A 60 11.82 -8.22 -61.16
C GLU A 60 12.10 -7.31 -62.36
N SER A 61 11.41 -6.16 -62.41
CA SER A 61 11.46 -5.26 -63.57
C SER A 61 12.85 -4.60 -63.75
N SER A 62 13.62 -4.46 -62.68
CA SER A 62 14.99 -3.94 -62.69
C SER A 62 15.88 -4.56 -61.61
N MET A 63 17.20 -4.47 -61.78
CA MET A 63 18.17 -4.94 -60.76
C MET A 63 18.04 -4.17 -59.43
N GLY A 64 17.65 -2.89 -59.50
CA GLY A 64 17.40 -2.07 -58.30
C GLY A 64 16.18 -2.54 -57.51
N GLU A 65 15.12 -3.00 -58.19
CA GLU A 65 13.95 -3.59 -57.55
C GLU A 65 14.26 -4.96 -56.95
N ALA A 66 15.04 -5.80 -57.64
CA ALA A 66 15.52 -7.07 -57.07
C ALA A 66 16.35 -6.85 -55.79
N ILE A 67 17.23 -5.84 -55.77
CA ILE A 67 18.00 -5.47 -54.58
C ILE A 67 17.09 -4.93 -53.48
N ASN A 68 16.09 -4.10 -53.80
CA ASN A 68 15.13 -3.61 -52.82
C ASN A 68 14.28 -4.76 -52.24
N ALA A 69 13.83 -5.70 -53.06
CA ALA A 69 13.11 -6.89 -52.61
C ALA A 69 13.98 -7.75 -51.66
N ILE A 70 15.28 -7.92 -51.98
CA ILE A 70 16.25 -8.60 -51.09
C ILE A 70 16.47 -7.80 -49.80
N VAL A 71 16.57 -6.47 -49.86
CA VAL A 71 16.72 -5.60 -48.67
C VAL A 71 15.45 -5.61 -47.82
N GLU A 72 14.26 -5.68 -48.40
CA GLU A 72 12.99 -5.91 -47.70
C GLU A 72 12.94 -7.30 -47.08
N GLN A 73 13.44 -8.32 -47.78
CA GLN A 73 13.53 -9.69 -47.26
C GLN A 73 14.55 -9.79 -46.12
N ILE A 74 15.69 -9.11 -46.20
CA ILE A 74 16.72 -9.01 -45.15
C ILE A 74 16.24 -8.14 -43.98
N GLY A 75 15.56 -7.03 -44.25
CA GLY A 75 14.90 -6.18 -43.25
C GLY A 75 13.78 -6.93 -42.52
N GLY A 76 13.05 -7.77 -43.25
CA GLY A 76 12.15 -8.78 -42.73
C GLY A 76 12.91 -9.76 -41.82
N ILE A 77 13.97 -10.40 -42.32
CA ILE A 77 14.82 -11.37 -41.59
C ILE A 77 15.44 -10.77 -40.31
N SER A 78 15.85 -9.50 -40.30
CA SER A 78 16.35 -8.81 -39.09
C SER A 78 15.25 -8.53 -38.08
N GLY A 79 13.99 -8.44 -38.51
CA GLY A 79 12.80 -8.45 -37.64
C GLY A 79 12.37 -9.86 -37.20
N THR A 80 12.64 -10.89 -38.00
CA THR A 80 12.28 -12.29 -37.72
C THR A 80 13.34 -13.05 -36.90
N LEU A 81 14.58 -12.55 -36.76
CA LEU A 81 15.63 -13.16 -35.94
C LEU A 81 15.50 -12.91 -34.43
N ASN A 82 14.53 -12.11 -33.99
CA ASN A 82 14.05 -12.10 -32.60
C ASN A 82 12.87 -13.08 -32.36
N GLY A 83 12.51 -13.90 -33.34
CA GLY A 83 11.26 -14.67 -33.31
C GLY A 83 11.25 -16.05 -33.95
N LEU A 84 12.40 -16.66 -34.26
CA LEU A 84 12.45 -18.03 -34.77
C LEU A 84 13.49 -18.87 -34.02
N ALA A 85 13.06 -19.38 -32.87
CA ALA A 85 13.61 -20.60 -32.31
C ALA A 85 13.24 -21.77 -33.26
N SER A 86 14.16 -22.68 -33.56
CA SER A 86 13.91 -23.95 -34.28
C SER A 86 12.63 -24.67 -33.81
N PRO A 87 12.01 -25.57 -34.60
CA PRO A 87 10.89 -26.38 -34.14
C PRO A 87 11.12 -27.06 -32.78
N THR A 88 12.37 -27.43 -32.48
CA THR A 88 12.81 -27.97 -31.17
C THR A 88 12.89 -26.93 -30.06
N SER A 89 13.18 -25.67 -30.34
CA SER A 89 13.20 -24.59 -29.34
C SER A 89 11.85 -23.88 -29.18
N ILE A 90 10.96 -23.95 -30.18
CA ILE A 90 9.51 -23.71 -30.01
C ILE A 90 8.90 -24.86 -29.21
N GLN A 91 9.24 -26.13 -29.49
CA GLN A 91 8.77 -27.27 -28.69
C GLN A 91 9.28 -27.18 -27.24
N HIS A 92 10.52 -26.73 -27.00
CA HIS A 92 11.03 -26.47 -25.64
C HIS A 92 10.39 -25.23 -25.00
N ALA A 93 10.20 -24.13 -25.72
CA ALA A 93 9.54 -22.94 -25.19
C ALA A 93 8.04 -23.18 -24.90
N VAL A 94 7.35 -23.98 -25.74
CA VAL A 94 5.95 -24.40 -25.56
C VAL A 94 5.85 -25.46 -24.46
N ASN A 95 6.77 -26.42 -24.35
CA ASN A 95 6.78 -27.35 -23.21
C ASN A 95 7.14 -26.66 -21.89
N LEU A 96 8.07 -25.69 -21.89
CA LEU A 96 8.33 -24.86 -20.71
C LEU A 96 7.12 -23.96 -20.41
N ASP A 97 6.49 -23.29 -21.38
CA ASP A 97 5.30 -22.44 -21.15
C ASP A 97 4.08 -23.25 -20.67
N TRP A 98 3.88 -24.45 -21.23
CA TRP A 98 2.88 -25.44 -20.81
C TRP A 98 3.09 -25.87 -19.35
N LEU A 99 4.35 -26.02 -18.92
CA LEU A 99 4.72 -26.44 -17.56
C LEU A 99 4.76 -25.27 -16.55
N TYR A 100 5.10 -24.05 -16.99
CA TYR A 100 5.28 -22.87 -16.12
C TYR A 100 4.04 -21.97 -15.99
N ARG A 101 3.09 -21.99 -16.95
CA ARG A 101 1.89 -21.12 -16.92
C ARG A 101 0.55 -21.84 -16.69
N GLY A 102 0.55 -23.15 -16.43
CA GLY A 102 -0.65 -23.87 -16.04
C GLY A 102 -1.78 -23.82 -17.09
N ARG A 103 -1.48 -24.04 -18.38
CA ARG A 103 -2.45 -24.10 -19.50
C ARG A 103 -3.14 -22.78 -19.91
N ARG A 104 -2.66 -21.62 -19.50
CA ARG A 104 -3.35 -20.33 -19.71
C ARG A 104 -3.33 -19.75 -21.13
N ILE A 105 -2.81 -20.45 -22.13
CA ILE A 105 -2.86 -20.01 -23.54
C ILE A 105 -3.24 -21.21 -24.41
N SER A 106 -4.12 -20.99 -25.39
CA SER A 106 -4.56 -22.02 -26.34
C SER A 106 -4.69 -21.41 -27.74
N PHE A 107 -4.31 -22.16 -28.78
CA PHE A 107 -4.27 -21.69 -30.17
C PHE A 107 -5.02 -22.65 -31.10
N GLU A 108 -5.92 -22.12 -31.92
CA GLU A 108 -6.46 -22.75 -33.12
C GLU A 108 -5.76 -22.16 -34.33
N MET A 109 -4.94 -22.96 -35.01
CA MET A 109 -4.28 -22.59 -36.27
C MET A 109 -4.89 -23.28 -37.48
N PHE A 110 -5.91 -24.12 -37.28
CA PHE A 110 -6.56 -24.94 -38.30
C PHE A 110 -5.56 -25.84 -39.04
N ALA A 111 -4.61 -26.40 -38.29
CA ALA A 111 -3.56 -27.27 -38.81
C ALA A 111 -3.26 -28.40 -37.83
N THR A 112 -3.00 -29.61 -38.36
CA THR A 112 -2.74 -30.82 -37.56
C THR A 112 -1.73 -30.57 -36.43
N GLY A 113 -2.13 -30.89 -35.20
CA GLY A 113 -1.32 -30.68 -33.99
C GLY A 113 -1.53 -29.32 -33.29
N TYR A 114 -2.23 -28.38 -33.93
CA TYR A 114 -2.53 -27.04 -33.40
C TYR A 114 -4.02 -26.70 -33.57
N GLU A 115 -4.88 -27.67 -33.30
CA GLU A 115 -6.33 -27.52 -33.46
C GLU A 115 -7.04 -27.58 -32.11
N LEU A 116 -7.96 -26.65 -31.93
CA LEU A 116 -8.86 -26.60 -30.79
C LEU A 116 -10.23 -27.15 -31.14
N ARG A 117 -10.59 -27.36 -32.41
CA ARG A 117 -11.83 -28.09 -32.73
C ARG A 117 -11.90 -29.41 -31.96
N ASN A 118 -13.07 -29.73 -31.44
CA ASN A 118 -13.27 -30.91 -30.63
C ASN A 118 -13.41 -32.21 -31.43
N HIS A 119 -13.68 -32.13 -32.74
CA HIS A 119 -13.73 -33.29 -33.62
C HIS A 119 -13.31 -32.97 -35.06
N GLN A 120 -12.62 -33.91 -35.72
CA GLN A 120 -12.19 -33.78 -37.12
C GLN A 120 -13.36 -33.89 -38.11
N GLY A 121 -14.38 -34.64 -37.73
CA GLY A 121 -15.47 -35.08 -38.60
C GLY A 121 -15.64 -36.59 -38.48
N VAL A 122 -16.86 -37.05 -38.25
CA VAL A 122 -17.26 -38.45 -38.46
C VAL A 122 -18.52 -38.47 -39.29
N ASP A 123 -18.60 -39.42 -40.22
CA ASP A 123 -19.74 -39.56 -41.10
C ASP A 123 -20.96 -40.05 -40.30
N ILE A 124 -22.11 -39.43 -40.58
CA ILE A 124 -23.39 -39.86 -40.03
C ILE A 124 -23.87 -41.08 -40.80
N ILE A 125 -24.32 -42.12 -40.11
CA ILE A 125 -25.00 -43.26 -40.74
C ILE A 125 -26.48 -42.94 -40.91
N ALA A 126 -27.15 -42.57 -39.80
CA ALA A 126 -28.57 -42.25 -39.78
C ALA A 126 -28.97 -41.43 -38.56
N GLY A 127 -29.88 -40.48 -38.75
CA GLY A 127 -30.58 -39.75 -37.69
C GLY A 127 -32.05 -39.58 -38.05
N ILE A 128 -32.95 -39.89 -37.12
CA ILE A 128 -34.40 -39.87 -37.36
C ILE A 128 -35.00 -38.58 -36.81
N PHE A 129 -35.84 -37.91 -37.60
CA PHE A 129 -36.58 -36.74 -37.14
C PHE A 129 -37.38 -37.04 -35.87
N GLY A 130 -37.24 -36.20 -34.85
CA GLY A 130 -37.94 -36.34 -33.57
C GLY A 130 -37.32 -37.34 -32.60
N ASP A 131 -36.22 -38.01 -32.94
CA ASP A 131 -35.46 -38.88 -32.04
C ASP A 131 -34.29 -38.15 -31.37
N ASP A 132 -33.87 -38.59 -30.18
CA ASP A 132 -32.73 -38.04 -29.44
C ASP A 132 -31.44 -38.86 -29.66
N SER A 133 -31.39 -39.67 -30.71
CA SER A 133 -30.23 -40.51 -31.02
C SER A 133 -29.77 -40.38 -32.48
N ILE A 134 -28.47 -40.55 -32.68
CA ILE A 134 -27.85 -40.49 -34.00
C ILE A 134 -26.78 -41.57 -34.14
N ASP A 135 -26.79 -42.25 -35.29
CA ASP A 135 -25.82 -43.27 -35.64
C ASP A 135 -24.68 -42.63 -36.46
N VAL A 136 -23.44 -42.95 -36.10
CA VAL A 136 -22.19 -42.43 -36.67
C VAL A 136 -21.25 -43.59 -37.03
N GLU A 137 -20.34 -43.37 -37.98
CA GLU A 137 -19.37 -44.39 -38.41
C GLU A 137 -18.49 -44.90 -37.24
N SER A 138 -18.14 -44.02 -36.31
CA SER A 138 -17.41 -44.36 -35.10
C SER A 138 -17.67 -43.34 -33.99
N THR A 139 -17.74 -43.82 -32.75
CA THR A 139 -17.82 -42.97 -31.55
C THR A 139 -16.45 -42.68 -30.93
N ALA A 140 -15.36 -43.13 -31.58
CA ALA A 140 -14.00 -42.80 -31.17
C ALA A 140 -13.79 -41.28 -31.18
N ASP A 141 -13.08 -40.77 -30.17
CA ASP A 141 -12.77 -39.34 -29.98
C ASP A 141 -13.98 -38.42 -29.77
N ILE A 142 -15.18 -38.98 -29.56
CA ILE A 142 -16.38 -38.25 -29.11
C ILE A 142 -16.50 -38.33 -27.59
N ASN A 143 -16.77 -37.18 -26.96
CA ASN A 143 -16.89 -37.04 -25.51
C ASN A 143 -18.33 -36.69 -25.11
N VAL A 144 -18.80 -37.30 -24.04
CA VAL A 144 -20.08 -36.97 -23.42
C VAL A 144 -19.99 -35.60 -22.73
N GLY A 145 -20.99 -34.74 -22.97
CA GLY A 145 -21.10 -33.38 -22.43
C GLY A 145 -20.60 -32.27 -23.37
N GLU A 146 -19.93 -32.63 -24.46
CA GLU A 146 -19.43 -31.68 -25.47
C GLU A 146 -20.49 -31.37 -26.54
N ASP A 147 -20.37 -30.20 -27.16
CA ASP A 147 -21.21 -29.81 -28.31
C ASP A 147 -20.46 -30.05 -29.61
N TYR A 148 -21.16 -30.54 -30.61
CA TYR A 148 -20.65 -30.79 -31.95
C TYR A 148 -21.58 -30.12 -32.97
N ILE A 149 -21.11 -30.00 -34.20
CA ILE A 149 -21.89 -29.45 -35.32
C ILE A 149 -22.27 -30.61 -36.23
N LEU A 150 -23.58 -30.81 -36.42
CA LEU A 150 -24.12 -31.62 -37.51
C LEU A 150 -24.17 -30.77 -38.77
N PHE A 151 -23.58 -31.25 -39.86
CA PHE A 151 -23.49 -30.51 -41.11
C PHE A 151 -23.63 -31.42 -42.32
N ASP A 152 -24.48 -31.05 -43.29
CA ASP A 152 -24.73 -31.81 -44.53
C ASP A 152 -24.16 -31.15 -45.79
N GLY A 153 -23.33 -30.12 -45.63
CA GLY A 153 -22.84 -29.29 -46.71
C GLY A 153 -23.66 -28.01 -46.95
N VAL A 154 -24.86 -27.90 -46.37
CA VAL A 154 -25.75 -26.74 -46.54
C VAL A 154 -26.21 -26.18 -45.20
N GLU A 155 -26.82 -27.00 -44.35
CA GLU A 155 -27.34 -26.60 -43.04
C GLU A 155 -26.48 -27.16 -41.92
N SER A 156 -26.27 -26.34 -40.88
CA SER A 156 -25.56 -26.75 -39.67
C SER A 156 -26.42 -26.62 -38.42
N VAL A 157 -26.34 -27.60 -37.53
CA VAL A 157 -27.05 -27.60 -36.24
C VAL A 157 -26.06 -27.95 -35.13
N LEU A 158 -26.07 -27.15 -34.06
CA LEU A 158 -25.30 -27.44 -32.86
C LEU A 158 -26.05 -28.51 -32.04
N VAL A 159 -25.39 -29.61 -31.72
CA VAL A 159 -25.94 -30.71 -30.92
C VAL A 159 -25.02 -31.05 -29.77
N ARG A 160 -25.58 -31.49 -28.65
CA ARG A 160 -24.81 -31.94 -27.47
C ARG A 160 -24.93 -33.43 -27.29
N VAL A 161 -23.80 -34.13 -27.15
CA VAL A 161 -23.81 -35.56 -26.85
C VAL A 161 -24.00 -35.77 -25.34
N THR A 162 -25.01 -36.55 -24.96
CA THR A 162 -25.35 -36.85 -23.55
C THR A 162 -25.01 -38.28 -23.12
N ALA A 163 -24.85 -39.20 -24.08
CA ALA A 163 -24.37 -40.56 -23.84
C ALA A 163 -23.81 -41.18 -25.12
N ILE A 164 -22.93 -42.17 -24.96
CA ILE A 164 -22.52 -43.10 -26.01
C ILE A 164 -23.20 -44.43 -25.70
N HIS A 165 -24.07 -44.91 -26.59
CA HIS A 165 -24.85 -46.14 -26.38
C HIS A 165 -24.20 -47.37 -26.98
N SER A 166 -23.41 -47.21 -28.05
CA SER A 166 -22.62 -48.27 -28.68
C SER A 166 -21.46 -47.64 -29.46
N GLU A 167 -20.65 -48.48 -30.10
CA GLU A 167 -19.53 -48.02 -30.94
C GLU A 167 -19.96 -47.12 -32.11
N ASN A 168 -21.24 -47.16 -32.50
CA ASN A 168 -21.82 -46.38 -33.60
C ASN A 168 -22.98 -45.46 -33.18
N ARG A 169 -23.40 -45.41 -31.91
CA ARG A 169 -24.63 -44.70 -31.53
C ARG A 169 -24.43 -43.72 -30.40
N LEU A 170 -24.87 -42.49 -30.65
CA LEU A 170 -24.84 -41.38 -29.70
C LEU A 170 -26.26 -41.02 -29.25
N ARG A 171 -26.37 -40.52 -28.02
CA ARG A 171 -27.55 -39.81 -27.53
C ARG A 171 -27.28 -38.32 -27.52
N LEU A 172 -28.24 -37.53 -27.97
CA LEU A 172 -28.21 -36.08 -28.02
C LEU A 172 -29.03 -35.47 -26.88
N ALA A 173 -28.81 -34.19 -26.57
CA ALA A 173 -29.56 -33.48 -25.53
C ALA A 173 -30.97 -33.06 -25.98
N GLU A 174 -31.17 -32.90 -27.28
CA GLU A 174 -32.43 -32.50 -27.89
C GLU A 174 -32.77 -33.43 -29.06
N ASN A 175 -34.06 -33.59 -29.32
CA ASN A 175 -34.53 -34.37 -30.45
C ASN A 175 -34.11 -33.71 -31.76
N LEU A 176 -33.71 -34.51 -32.74
CA LEU A 176 -33.34 -34.04 -34.06
C LEU A 176 -34.51 -33.30 -34.72
N SER A 177 -34.27 -32.06 -35.14
CA SER A 177 -35.26 -31.20 -35.81
C SER A 177 -35.57 -31.63 -37.25
N ARG A 178 -34.80 -32.57 -37.81
CA ARG A 178 -35.02 -33.23 -39.11
C ARG A 178 -34.22 -34.54 -39.18
N ALA A 179 -34.44 -35.35 -40.22
CA ALA A 179 -33.64 -36.54 -40.46
C ALA A 179 -32.25 -36.18 -41.04
N TRP A 180 -31.23 -36.98 -40.71
CA TRP A 180 -29.86 -36.85 -41.19
C TRP A 180 -29.39 -38.17 -41.79
N GLY A 181 -28.68 -38.13 -42.93
CA GLY A 181 -28.26 -39.34 -43.65
C GLY A 181 -26.77 -39.35 -43.96
N ALA A 182 -26.33 -40.36 -44.71
CA ALA A 182 -24.94 -40.68 -45.03
C ALA A 182 -24.09 -39.58 -45.69
N GLY A 183 -24.68 -38.46 -46.10
CA GLY A 183 -23.96 -37.29 -46.62
C GLY A 183 -23.61 -36.24 -45.58
N ALA A 184 -24.03 -36.44 -44.32
CA ALA A 184 -23.78 -35.51 -43.23
C ALA A 184 -22.61 -35.96 -42.35
N VAL A 185 -22.03 -35.00 -41.64
CA VAL A 185 -20.92 -35.21 -40.70
C VAL A 185 -21.23 -34.61 -39.33
N LEU A 186 -20.70 -35.22 -38.28
CA LEU A 186 -20.57 -34.64 -36.94
C LEU A 186 -19.14 -34.12 -36.77
N THR A 187 -18.97 -32.80 -36.68
CA THR A 187 -17.67 -32.12 -36.70
C THR A 187 -17.57 -31.01 -35.67
N GLY A 188 -16.35 -30.62 -35.30
CA GLY A 188 -16.09 -29.42 -34.51
C GLY A 188 -16.01 -28.14 -35.34
N SER A 189 -15.97 -28.23 -36.68
CA SER A 189 -15.91 -27.06 -37.56
C SER A 189 -16.51 -27.36 -38.93
N THR A 190 -17.27 -26.40 -39.48
CA THR A 190 -17.75 -26.42 -40.88
C THR A 190 -16.89 -25.54 -41.79
N MET A 191 -15.84 -24.91 -41.25
CA MET A 191 -14.96 -24.00 -41.99
C MET A 191 -13.92 -24.78 -42.80
N VAL A 192 -13.60 -24.30 -44.01
CA VAL A 192 -12.74 -25.03 -44.95
C VAL A 192 -11.27 -24.68 -44.71
N VAL A 193 -10.47 -25.68 -44.32
CA VAL A 193 -9.03 -25.49 -44.05
C VAL A 193 -8.26 -25.15 -45.33
N ARG A 194 -7.35 -24.19 -45.22
CA ARG A 194 -6.51 -23.72 -46.33
C ARG A 194 -5.14 -24.39 -46.31
N ALA A 195 -4.61 -24.66 -47.50
CA ALA A 195 -3.23 -25.16 -47.66
C ALA A 195 -2.16 -24.20 -47.10
N GLN A 196 -2.44 -22.89 -47.08
CA GLN A 196 -1.53 -21.86 -46.55
C GLN A 196 -1.78 -21.50 -45.08
N GLY A 197 -2.56 -22.32 -44.35
CA GLY A 197 -2.94 -22.09 -42.95
C GLY A 197 -4.13 -21.14 -42.76
N GLY A 198 -4.94 -21.44 -41.74
CA GLY A 198 -6.23 -20.80 -41.50
C GLY A 198 -7.38 -21.49 -42.24
N VAL A 199 -8.55 -20.86 -42.22
CA VAL A 199 -9.78 -21.34 -42.87
C VAL A 199 -10.43 -20.26 -43.73
N ASP A 200 -11.07 -20.70 -44.80
CA ASP A 200 -12.10 -19.94 -45.51
C ASP A 200 -13.45 -20.22 -44.82
N ALA A 201 -14.07 -19.14 -44.33
CA ALA A 201 -15.24 -19.20 -43.48
C ALA A 201 -16.39 -18.46 -44.18
N ALA A 202 -17.32 -19.21 -44.74
CA ALA A 202 -18.53 -18.67 -45.36
C ALA A 202 -19.52 -18.19 -44.31
N VAL A 203 -20.45 -17.30 -44.68
CA VAL A 203 -21.58 -16.90 -43.81
C VAL A 203 -22.34 -18.14 -43.33
N GLY A 204 -22.60 -18.20 -42.02
CA GLY A 204 -23.18 -19.36 -41.34
C GLY A 204 -22.16 -20.44 -40.93
N GLY A 205 -20.89 -20.30 -41.33
CA GLY A 205 -19.82 -21.20 -40.91
C GLY A 205 -19.61 -21.19 -39.40
N GLN A 206 -19.46 -22.39 -38.82
CA GLN A 206 -19.37 -22.57 -37.37
C GLN A 206 -18.09 -23.30 -36.96
N TRP A 207 -17.60 -22.98 -35.76
CA TRP A 207 -16.49 -23.67 -35.10
C TRP A 207 -16.82 -23.80 -33.61
N VAL A 208 -16.50 -24.95 -33.01
CA VAL A 208 -16.65 -25.25 -31.58
C VAL A 208 -15.35 -25.85 -31.07
N SER A 209 -14.84 -25.30 -29.97
CA SER A 209 -13.62 -25.78 -29.34
C SER A 209 -13.87 -27.02 -28.47
N ARG A 210 -12.81 -27.80 -28.22
CA ARG A 210 -12.66 -28.65 -27.04
C ARG A 210 -12.59 -27.79 -25.78
N ALA A 211 -12.61 -28.42 -24.61
CA ALA A 211 -12.42 -27.71 -23.34
C ALA A 211 -11.08 -26.96 -23.33
N VAL A 212 -11.12 -25.67 -23.03
CA VAL A 212 -9.96 -24.81 -22.77
C VAL A 212 -10.03 -24.29 -21.35
N ASN A 213 -8.88 -24.19 -20.67
CA ASN A 213 -8.80 -23.61 -19.33
C ASN A 213 -7.99 -22.32 -19.37
N LEU A 214 -8.66 -21.20 -19.15
CA LEU A 214 -8.02 -19.87 -19.20
C LEU A 214 -7.76 -19.30 -17.80
N GLY A 215 -8.06 -20.06 -16.74
CA GLY A 215 -7.91 -19.69 -15.33
C GLY A 215 -9.22 -19.82 -14.54
N ASP A 216 -9.11 -19.92 -13.21
CA ASP A 216 -10.25 -20.26 -12.33
C ASP A 216 -10.88 -19.05 -11.61
N ASP A 217 -10.27 -17.87 -11.71
CA ASP A 217 -10.73 -16.65 -11.04
C ASP A 217 -11.69 -15.81 -11.90
N ARG A 218 -12.14 -14.66 -11.39
CA ARG A 218 -13.08 -13.77 -12.09
C ARG A 218 -12.42 -12.78 -13.05
N THR A 219 -11.14 -12.95 -13.39
CA THR A 219 -10.44 -11.98 -14.25
C THR A 219 -10.85 -12.11 -15.71
N SER A 220 -10.82 -10.98 -16.42
CA SER A 220 -11.13 -10.89 -17.84
C SER A 220 -10.10 -11.65 -18.69
N ARG A 221 -10.57 -12.54 -19.56
CA ARG A 221 -9.75 -13.30 -20.52
C ARG A 221 -9.92 -12.73 -21.92
N ALA A 222 -8.89 -12.83 -22.75
CA ALA A 222 -8.97 -12.38 -24.14
C ALA A 222 -9.03 -13.56 -25.11
N ILE A 223 -9.98 -13.51 -26.04
CA ILE A 223 -9.99 -14.33 -27.25
C ILE A 223 -9.68 -13.40 -28.42
N VAL A 224 -8.61 -13.66 -29.16
CA VAL A 224 -8.19 -12.88 -30.31
C VAL A 224 -8.44 -13.69 -31.57
N ILE A 225 -9.26 -13.14 -32.47
CA ILE A 225 -9.54 -13.76 -33.77
C ILE A 225 -8.90 -12.89 -34.84
N ARG A 226 -7.89 -13.45 -35.52
CA ARG A 226 -7.29 -12.80 -36.70
C ARG A 226 -8.10 -13.16 -37.92
N ARG A 227 -8.73 -12.16 -38.53
CA ARG A 227 -9.60 -12.35 -39.70
C ARG A 227 -9.47 -11.23 -40.72
N THR A 228 -9.99 -11.43 -41.92
CA THR A 228 -10.09 -10.38 -42.94
C THR A 228 -10.74 -9.12 -42.35
N LEU A 229 -10.21 -7.95 -42.67
CA LEU A 229 -10.81 -6.68 -42.30
C LEU A 229 -12.01 -6.41 -43.22
N SER A 230 -13.21 -6.75 -42.74
CA SER A 230 -14.47 -6.54 -43.46
C SER A 230 -15.59 -6.08 -42.51
N ALA A 231 -16.80 -5.87 -43.05
CA ALA A 231 -17.97 -5.48 -42.26
C ALA A 231 -18.69 -6.68 -41.63
N GLY A 232 -18.44 -7.90 -42.13
CA GLY A 232 -18.91 -9.13 -41.50
C GLY A 232 -18.41 -9.31 -40.06
N GLU A 233 -19.04 -10.20 -39.29
CA GLU A 233 -18.75 -10.45 -37.89
C GLU A 233 -18.42 -11.91 -37.61
N VAL A 234 -17.56 -12.16 -36.61
CA VAL A 234 -17.43 -13.47 -35.98
C VAL A 234 -18.10 -13.39 -34.64
N ARG A 235 -19.32 -13.91 -34.54
CA ARG A 235 -20.07 -13.93 -33.30
C ARG A 235 -19.47 -14.99 -32.39
N LEU A 236 -18.77 -14.53 -31.34
CA LEU A 236 -18.11 -15.40 -30.38
C LEU A 236 -19.02 -15.68 -29.20
N TYR A 237 -19.13 -16.95 -28.84
CA TYR A 237 -19.87 -17.44 -27.69
C TYR A 237 -18.92 -18.20 -26.78
N PHE A 238 -19.21 -18.18 -25.49
CA PHE A 238 -18.55 -19.06 -24.51
C PHE A 238 -19.57 -19.73 -23.61
N ARG A 239 -19.17 -20.86 -23.03
CA ARG A 239 -19.84 -21.50 -21.88
C ARG A 239 -18.81 -22.13 -20.97
N ASP A 240 -19.13 -22.26 -19.69
CA ASP A 240 -18.32 -22.96 -18.69
C ASP A 240 -19.21 -23.53 -17.58
N GLY A 241 -18.61 -24.08 -16.53
CA GLY A 241 -19.35 -24.62 -15.38
C GLY A 241 -20.18 -23.59 -14.59
N HIS A 242 -19.92 -22.28 -14.77
CA HIS A 242 -20.64 -21.19 -14.10
C HIS A 242 -21.65 -20.49 -15.03
N THR A 243 -21.40 -20.52 -16.33
CA THR A 243 -22.20 -19.95 -17.40
C THR A 243 -22.59 -21.09 -18.33
N ALA A 244 -23.56 -21.89 -17.90
CA ALA A 244 -24.00 -23.09 -18.61
C ALA A 244 -24.55 -22.84 -20.03
N PRO A 245 -25.38 -21.81 -20.30
CA PRO A 245 -25.84 -21.52 -21.66
C PRO A 245 -24.75 -20.81 -22.47
N TRP A 246 -24.72 -21.08 -23.78
CA TRP A 246 -23.88 -20.34 -24.72
C TRP A 246 -24.20 -18.84 -24.66
N THR A 247 -23.23 -18.06 -24.19
CA THR A 247 -23.38 -16.61 -24.01
C THR A 247 -22.53 -15.89 -25.03
N GLU A 248 -23.16 -15.05 -25.85
CA GLU A 248 -22.47 -14.24 -26.84
C GLU A 248 -21.62 -13.13 -26.18
N ARG A 249 -20.47 -12.84 -26.77
CA ARG A 249 -19.60 -11.74 -26.39
C ARG A 249 -19.26 -10.92 -27.64
N PRO A 250 -19.60 -9.62 -27.67
CA PRO A 250 -19.13 -8.76 -28.75
C PRO A 250 -17.62 -8.54 -28.64
N TRP A 251 -16.98 -8.21 -29.75
CA TRP A 251 -15.57 -7.81 -29.73
C TRP A 251 -15.44 -6.49 -28.95
N SER A 252 -14.37 -6.36 -28.16
CA SER A 252 -14.08 -5.18 -27.37
C SER A 252 -13.18 -4.20 -28.13
N VAL A 253 -12.13 -4.73 -28.75
CA VAL A 253 -11.08 -3.94 -29.40
C VAL A 253 -10.68 -4.58 -30.72
N ARG A 254 -10.45 -3.74 -31.74
CA ARG A 254 -9.95 -4.15 -33.06
C ARG A 254 -8.63 -3.47 -33.37
N ARG A 255 -7.66 -4.26 -33.86
CA ARG A 255 -6.39 -3.78 -34.40
C ARG A 255 -6.30 -4.18 -35.87
N SER A 256 -6.40 -3.22 -36.79
CA SER A 256 -6.24 -3.48 -38.23
C SER A 256 -4.78 -3.43 -38.66
N GLY A 257 -4.44 -4.19 -39.70
CA GLY A 257 -3.10 -4.27 -40.27
C GLY A 257 -2.70 -3.12 -41.19
N GLY A 258 -1.38 -2.93 -41.26
CA GLY A 258 -0.66 -1.84 -41.95
C GLY A 258 0.47 -1.29 -41.06
N GLY A 259 1.75 -1.44 -41.46
CA GLY A 259 2.90 -0.93 -40.72
C GLY A 259 3.35 -1.76 -39.49
N THR A 260 3.73 -1.09 -38.39
CA THR A 260 4.43 -1.63 -37.20
C THR A 260 3.59 -2.49 -36.25
N THR A 261 2.34 -2.84 -36.58
CA THR A 261 1.40 -3.52 -35.68
C THR A 261 1.49 -5.05 -35.68
N GLY A 262 2.25 -5.66 -36.60
CA GLY A 262 2.38 -7.12 -36.71
C GLY A 262 1.14 -7.85 -37.25
N VAL A 263 0.12 -7.10 -37.69
CA VAL A 263 -1.08 -7.62 -38.38
C VAL A 263 -0.91 -7.39 -39.89
N PRO A 264 -1.02 -8.44 -40.73
CA PRO A 264 -0.89 -8.29 -42.19
C PRO A 264 -1.92 -7.31 -42.78
N GLU A 265 -1.55 -6.63 -43.87
CA GLU A 265 -2.47 -5.78 -44.61
C GLU A 265 -3.71 -6.58 -45.07
N GLY A 266 -4.89 -5.96 -44.98
CA GLY A 266 -6.17 -6.63 -45.25
C GLY A 266 -6.72 -7.51 -44.12
N PHE A 267 -6.01 -7.64 -42.99
CA PHE A 267 -6.45 -8.38 -41.80
C PHE A 267 -6.61 -7.48 -40.58
N ALA A 268 -7.34 -7.97 -39.58
CA ALA A 268 -7.46 -7.36 -38.27
C ALA A 268 -7.56 -8.40 -37.16
N ASP A 269 -6.97 -8.07 -36.01
CA ASP A 269 -7.13 -8.79 -34.76
C ASP A 269 -8.32 -8.21 -34.01
N TYR A 270 -9.38 -9.00 -33.90
CA TYR A 270 -10.55 -8.70 -33.08
C TYR A 270 -10.40 -9.38 -31.73
N GLU A 271 -10.29 -8.60 -30.67
CA GLU A 271 -10.25 -9.09 -29.30
C GLU A 271 -11.66 -9.13 -28.71
N TYR A 272 -11.96 -10.22 -28.03
CA TYR A 272 -13.20 -10.47 -27.30
C TYR A 272 -12.84 -10.74 -25.84
N VAL A 273 -13.56 -10.09 -24.92
CA VAL A 273 -13.34 -10.31 -23.50
C VAL A 273 -14.37 -11.31 -22.96
N VAL A 274 -13.88 -12.44 -22.44
CA VAL A 274 -14.71 -13.51 -21.88
C VAL A 274 -14.38 -13.72 -20.38
N PRO A 275 -15.38 -13.82 -19.48
CA PRO A 275 -15.15 -14.07 -18.06
C PRO A 275 -15.11 -15.57 -17.72
N MET A 276 -14.41 -16.36 -18.54
CA MET A 276 -14.39 -17.83 -18.45
C MET A 276 -13.65 -18.30 -17.20
N ARG A 277 -14.23 -19.28 -16.50
CA ARG A 277 -13.70 -19.85 -15.24
C ARG A 277 -13.58 -21.36 -15.29
N GLY A 278 -12.36 -21.86 -15.07
CA GLY A 278 -12.04 -23.27 -15.17
C GLY A 278 -12.13 -23.76 -16.61
N ASP A 279 -12.53 -25.00 -16.78
CA ASP A 279 -12.72 -25.60 -18.10
C ASP A 279 -13.98 -25.01 -18.76
N GLY A 280 -13.79 -24.41 -19.93
CA GLY A 280 -14.86 -23.82 -20.73
C GLY A 280 -14.70 -24.10 -22.21
N TYR A 281 -15.71 -23.73 -22.98
CA TYR A 281 -15.81 -24.00 -24.41
C TYR A 281 -16.08 -22.69 -25.15
N LEU A 282 -15.53 -22.58 -26.36
CA LEU A 282 -15.71 -21.46 -27.25
C LEU A 282 -16.47 -21.91 -28.50
N ARG A 283 -17.31 -21.02 -29.03
CA ARG A 283 -18.01 -21.22 -30.30
C ARG A 283 -17.94 -19.95 -31.11
N ALA A 284 -17.66 -20.07 -32.40
CA ALA A 284 -17.64 -18.97 -33.35
C ALA A 284 -18.66 -19.23 -34.46
N VAL A 285 -19.42 -18.19 -34.84
CA VAL A 285 -20.35 -18.22 -35.98
C VAL A 285 -20.04 -17.03 -36.88
N VAL A 286 -19.87 -17.27 -38.17
CA VAL A 286 -19.60 -16.23 -39.16
C VAL A 286 -20.92 -15.63 -39.63
N ASP A 287 -21.00 -14.30 -39.66
CA ASP A 287 -22.20 -13.56 -40.05
C ASP A 287 -21.86 -12.36 -40.96
N GLY A 288 -22.85 -11.93 -41.75
CA GLY A 288 -22.77 -10.77 -42.64
C GLY A 288 -22.02 -11.00 -43.96
N GLU A 289 -20.74 -11.41 -43.90
CA GLU A 289 -19.87 -11.56 -45.08
C GLU A 289 -18.92 -12.75 -44.94
N ASP A 290 -18.54 -13.35 -46.07
CA ASP A 290 -17.49 -14.38 -46.11
C ASP A 290 -16.13 -13.79 -45.70
N MET A 291 -15.31 -14.57 -44.99
CA MET A 291 -14.03 -14.09 -44.50
C MET A 291 -12.98 -15.19 -44.37
N VAL A 292 -11.72 -14.78 -44.33
CA VAL A 292 -10.60 -15.66 -44.00
C VAL A 292 -10.30 -15.50 -42.51
N ILE A 293 -10.30 -16.60 -41.75
CA ILE A 293 -9.85 -16.62 -40.36
C ILE A 293 -8.49 -17.32 -40.31
N ARG A 294 -7.46 -16.62 -39.85
CA ARG A 294 -6.09 -17.16 -39.79
C ARG A 294 -5.85 -18.01 -38.55
N HIS A 295 -6.34 -17.54 -37.41
CA HIS A 295 -6.22 -18.25 -36.14
C HIS A 295 -7.16 -17.66 -35.08
N ILE A 296 -7.43 -18.47 -34.05
CA ILE A 296 -8.07 -18.05 -32.81
C ILE A 296 -7.07 -18.28 -31.67
N VAL A 297 -6.79 -17.24 -30.90
CA VAL A 297 -5.90 -17.31 -29.73
C VAL A 297 -6.70 -17.02 -28.48
N ALA A 298 -6.73 -17.97 -27.55
CA ALA A 298 -7.35 -17.81 -26.24
C ALA A 298 -6.27 -17.59 -25.18
N LEU A 299 -6.40 -16.51 -24.41
CA LEU A 299 -5.40 -16.02 -23.46
C LEU A 299 -6.00 -15.92 -22.05
N GLY A 300 -5.22 -16.34 -21.07
CA GLY A 300 -5.55 -16.24 -19.65
C GLY A 300 -5.53 -14.82 -19.09
N SER A 301 -5.25 -13.80 -19.91
CA SER A 301 -5.28 -12.39 -19.55
C SER A 301 -5.71 -11.54 -20.74
N SER A 302 -6.04 -10.26 -20.51
CA SER A 302 -6.20 -9.28 -21.59
C SER A 302 -4.90 -9.06 -22.37
N THR A 303 -4.98 -8.59 -23.61
CA THR A 303 -3.75 -8.31 -24.39
C THR A 303 -3.11 -6.96 -24.04
N GLU A 304 -3.90 -6.01 -23.52
CA GLU A 304 -3.47 -4.63 -23.19
C GLU A 304 -2.87 -3.83 -24.37
N MET A 305 -2.95 -4.35 -25.59
CA MET A 305 -2.30 -3.76 -26.77
C MET A 305 -3.11 -2.61 -27.41
N GLY A 306 -4.24 -2.22 -26.82
CA GLY A 306 -5.11 -1.14 -27.32
C GLY A 306 -5.66 -1.40 -28.72
N GLY A 307 -6.26 -0.36 -29.32
CA GLY A 307 -6.84 -0.41 -30.67
C GLY A 307 -8.12 0.42 -30.79
N TYR A 308 -8.83 0.24 -31.89
CA TYR A 308 -10.15 0.83 -32.06
C TYR A 308 -11.14 0.11 -31.15
N VAL A 309 -11.75 0.82 -30.19
CA VAL A 309 -12.70 0.25 -29.24
C VAL A 309 -14.09 0.16 -29.88
N ASN A 310 -14.79 -0.95 -29.65
CA ASN A 310 -16.14 -1.15 -30.16
C ASN A 310 -17.10 -0.08 -29.61
N PRO A 311 -17.79 0.71 -30.45
CA PRO A 311 -18.78 1.68 -30.00
C PRO A 311 -19.93 1.08 -29.17
N LEU A 312 -20.22 -0.22 -29.29
CA LEU A 312 -21.18 -0.93 -28.44
C LEU A 312 -20.71 -1.10 -26.99
N MET A 313 -19.45 -0.76 -26.68
CA MET A 313 -18.88 -0.79 -25.33
C MET A 313 -19.00 0.54 -24.57
N ARG A 314 -19.72 1.54 -25.11
CA ARG A 314 -19.93 2.83 -24.45
C ARG A 314 -20.62 2.69 -23.09
N PRO A 315 -20.30 3.55 -22.10
CA PRO A 315 -21.02 3.58 -20.83
C PRO A 315 -22.51 3.83 -20.99
N ASP A 316 -23.29 3.31 -20.05
CA ASP A 316 -24.73 3.56 -19.97
C ASP A 316 -25.01 5.03 -19.61
N ALA A 317 -26.19 5.54 -20.01
CA ALA A 317 -26.60 6.89 -19.64
C ALA A 317 -26.78 7.00 -18.11
N PRO A 318 -26.22 8.03 -17.45
CA PRO A 318 -26.31 8.16 -16.00
C PRO A 318 -27.71 8.61 -15.56
N GLY A 319 -28.02 8.45 -14.27
CA GLY A 319 -29.11 9.15 -13.59
C GLY A 319 -28.66 10.50 -13.01
N ILE A 320 -29.61 11.35 -12.61
CA ILE A 320 -29.34 12.54 -11.78
C ILE A 320 -29.84 12.25 -10.36
N ALA A 321 -28.96 12.36 -9.37
CA ALA A 321 -29.27 12.16 -7.95
C ALA A 321 -29.48 13.46 -7.18
N ASN A 322 -28.92 14.58 -7.64
CA ASN A 322 -29.16 15.90 -7.07
C ASN A 322 -29.06 16.99 -8.15
N PRO A 323 -29.98 17.97 -8.19
CA PRO A 323 -31.26 18.01 -7.46
C PRO A 323 -32.15 16.81 -7.77
N LEU A 324 -33.05 16.46 -6.84
CA LEU A 324 -34.11 15.49 -7.14
C LEU A 324 -35.09 16.08 -8.16
N ASP A 325 -35.71 15.23 -8.98
CA ASP A 325 -36.70 15.69 -9.96
C ASP A 325 -37.89 16.38 -9.26
N GLY A 326 -38.19 17.60 -9.69
CA GLY A 326 -39.21 18.46 -9.11
C GLY A 326 -38.81 19.17 -7.81
N ALA A 327 -37.52 19.15 -7.41
CA ALA A 327 -37.08 19.81 -6.18
C ALA A 327 -37.43 21.31 -6.18
N ILE A 328 -37.85 21.83 -5.02
CA ILE A 328 -38.13 23.26 -4.79
C ILE A 328 -37.12 23.85 -3.80
N ASP A 329 -37.09 25.18 -3.66
CA ASP A 329 -36.22 25.90 -2.73
C ASP A 329 -34.72 25.58 -2.90
N THR A 330 -34.30 25.35 -4.14
CA THR A 330 -32.90 25.11 -4.47
C THR A 330 -32.12 26.43 -4.38
N THR A 331 -30.97 26.43 -3.71
CA THR A 331 -30.10 27.63 -3.59
C THR A 331 -29.54 28.08 -4.94
N GLU A 332 -28.85 29.22 -5.00
CA GLU A 332 -28.19 29.71 -6.23
C GLU A 332 -27.12 28.75 -6.77
N ARG A 333 -26.45 28.02 -5.88
CA ARG A 333 -25.29 27.18 -6.20
C ARG A 333 -25.50 25.72 -5.82
N PRO A 334 -26.52 25.02 -6.37
CA PRO A 334 -26.69 23.60 -6.07
C PRO A 334 -25.50 22.81 -6.62
N THR A 335 -25.12 21.74 -5.92
CA THR A 335 -24.19 20.74 -6.46
C THR A 335 -24.95 19.72 -7.28
N LEU A 336 -24.82 19.77 -8.60
CA LEU A 336 -25.40 18.77 -9.50
C LEU A 336 -24.67 17.45 -9.28
N THR A 337 -25.40 16.33 -9.21
CA THR A 337 -24.83 15.00 -8.96
C THR A 337 -25.43 13.99 -9.93
N ALA A 338 -24.58 13.31 -10.70
CA ALA A 338 -24.94 12.17 -11.53
C ALA A 338 -24.79 10.86 -10.73
N SER A 339 -25.51 9.82 -11.11
CA SER A 339 -25.47 8.51 -10.47
C SER A 339 -25.53 7.37 -11.48
N GLY A 340 -25.26 6.14 -11.02
CA GLY A 340 -25.47 4.93 -11.80
C GLY A 340 -24.48 4.72 -12.96
N TYR A 341 -23.19 5.07 -12.78
CA TYR A 341 -22.18 4.77 -13.79
C TYR A 341 -22.00 3.26 -13.96
N SER A 342 -22.17 2.77 -15.19
CA SER A 342 -21.84 1.41 -15.62
C SER A 342 -21.25 1.44 -17.03
N SER A 343 -20.27 0.59 -17.28
CA SER A 343 -19.67 0.39 -18.59
C SER A 343 -19.77 -1.09 -18.98
N PRO A 344 -20.31 -1.43 -20.16
CA PRO A 344 -20.27 -2.79 -20.69
C PRO A 344 -18.84 -3.35 -20.85
N ALA A 345 -17.86 -2.46 -21.10
CA ALA A 345 -16.44 -2.79 -21.10
C ALA A 345 -15.80 -2.83 -19.71
N THR A 346 -16.58 -2.58 -18.64
CA THR A 346 -16.10 -2.48 -17.25
C THR A 346 -15.04 -1.40 -17.02
N ASN A 347 -14.93 -0.44 -17.95
CA ASN A 347 -14.00 0.68 -17.84
C ASN A 347 -14.38 1.56 -16.65
N ALA A 348 -13.37 2.10 -15.96
CA ALA A 348 -13.57 3.08 -14.91
C ALA A 348 -14.14 4.40 -15.47
N PHE A 349 -14.88 5.11 -14.63
CA PHE A 349 -15.34 6.47 -14.91
C PHE A 349 -14.15 7.41 -15.09
N ALA A 350 -14.24 8.34 -16.07
CA ALA A 350 -13.26 9.40 -16.27
C ALA A 350 -13.85 10.79 -16.00
N THR A 351 -14.89 11.18 -16.74
CA THR A 351 -15.48 12.51 -16.63
C THR A 351 -17.00 12.48 -16.74
N ALA A 352 -17.66 13.49 -16.16
CA ALA A 352 -19.09 13.76 -16.33
C ALA A 352 -19.28 15.15 -16.95
N GLN A 353 -20.36 15.36 -17.68
CA GLN A 353 -20.75 16.67 -18.18
C GLN A 353 -22.21 16.93 -17.83
N PHE A 354 -22.49 18.11 -17.28
CA PHE A 354 -23.81 18.57 -16.86
C PHE A 354 -24.22 19.77 -17.70
N GLN A 355 -25.49 19.80 -18.11
CA GLN A 355 -26.08 20.95 -18.77
C GLN A 355 -27.34 21.39 -18.05
N ILE A 356 -27.53 22.72 -17.95
CA ILE A 356 -28.74 23.38 -17.45
C ILE A 356 -29.44 24.10 -18.60
N SER A 357 -30.76 24.08 -18.61
CA SER A 357 -31.60 24.88 -19.51
C SER A 357 -32.85 25.38 -18.79
N THR A 358 -33.50 26.39 -19.37
CA THR A 358 -34.85 26.82 -18.99
C THR A 358 -35.94 26.04 -19.72
N SER A 359 -35.57 25.12 -20.62
CA SER A 359 -36.48 24.26 -21.38
C SER A 359 -36.12 22.78 -21.25
N PRO A 360 -37.10 21.87 -21.12
CA PRO A 360 -36.83 20.42 -21.02
C PRO A 360 -36.26 19.82 -22.32
N THR A 361 -36.41 20.50 -23.46
CA THR A 361 -35.88 20.03 -24.75
C THR A 361 -34.43 20.42 -24.99
N PHE A 362 -33.83 21.24 -24.11
CA PHE A 362 -32.47 21.79 -24.30
C PHE A 362 -32.28 22.47 -25.66
N ALA A 363 -33.32 23.17 -26.14
CA ALA A 363 -33.24 23.96 -27.38
C ALA A 363 -32.14 25.04 -27.33
N SER A 364 -31.88 25.58 -26.14
CA SER A 364 -30.67 26.35 -25.82
C SER A 364 -30.12 25.89 -24.48
N THR A 365 -28.80 25.78 -24.38
CA THR A 365 -28.11 25.47 -23.13
C THR A 365 -27.82 26.78 -22.40
N LEU A 366 -28.33 26.91 -21.17
CA LEU A 366 -28.05 28.05 -20.31
C LEU A 366 -26.65 27.94 -19.69
N HIS A 367 -26.29 26.73 -19.25
CA HIS A 367 -24.98 26.46 -18.66
C HIS A 367 -24.51 25.06 -19.05
N ASP A 368 -23.21 24.93 -19.31
CA ASP A 368 -22.53 23.68 -19.58
C ASP A 368 -21.29 23.61 -18.69
N SER A 369 -21.16 22.54 -17.90
CA SER A 369 -20.01 22.35 -17.02
C SER A 369 -18.71 22.10 -17.77
N GLY A 370 -18.77 21.75 -19.06
CA GLY A 370 -17.69 21.02 -19.72
C GLY A 370 -17.46 19.67 -19.06
N GLU A 371 -16.30 19.07 -19.28
CA GLU A 371 -15.94 17.81 -18.63
C GLU A 371 -15.45 18.03 -17.19
N ALA A 372 -16.28 17.61 -16.24
CA ALA A 372 -15.96 17.55 -14.82
C ALA A 372 -15.31 16.20 -14.48
N ALA A 373 -14.23 16.22 -13.70
CA ALA A 373 -13.51 15.00 -13.28
C ALA A 373 -14.25 14.15 -12.23
N ALA A 374 -15.42 14.60 -11.77
CA ALA A 374 -16.25 13.90 -10.80
C ALA A 374 -17.69 13.81 -11.32
N MET A 375 -18.46 12.85 -10.79
CA MET A 375 -19.91 12.79 -11.01
C MET A 375 -20.68 13.88 -10.25
N THR A 376 -20.00 14.96 -9.84
CA THR A 376 -20.59 16.12 -9.19
C THR A 376 -20.07 17.41 -9.80
N TYR A 377 -20.91 18.45 -9.83
CA TYR A 377 -20.55 19.77 -10.34
C TYR A 377 -21.23 20.88 -9.53
N PRO A 378 -20.49 21.72 -8.79
CA PRO A 378 -21.05 22.86 -8.09
C PRO A 378 -21.39 23.99 -9.07
N MET A 379 -22.66 24.43 -9.09
CA MET A 379 -23.08 25.52 -9.96
C MET A 379 -22.40 26.86 -9.56
N PRO A 380 -21.90 27.64 -10.54
CA PRO A 380 -21.37 28.97 -10.28
C PRO A 380 -22.49 29.98 -9.97
N ALA A 381 -22.16 31.06 -9.26
CA ALA A 381 -23.10 32.19 -9.06
C ALA A 381 -23.45 32.90 -10.36
N GLY A 382 -24.60 33.58 -10.34
CA GLY A 382 -25.07 34.44 -11.41
C GLY A 382 -25.66 33.70 -12.62
N VAL A 383 -25.67 32.36 -12.60
CA VAL A 383 -26.29 31.54 -13.67
C VAL A 383 -27.77 31.29 -13.40
N LEU A 384 -28.12 31.05 -12.14
CA LEU A 384 -29.50 30.81 -11.73
C LEU A 384 -30.13 32.11 -11.21
N ALA A 385 -31.41 32.31 -11.53
CA ALA A 385 -32.22 33.39 -10.99
C ALA A 385 -33.11 32.87 -9.85
N GLU A 386 -33.56 33.75 -8.98
CA GLU A 386 -34.50 33.44 -7.90
C GLU A 386 -35.87 33.01 -8.48
N SER A 387 -36.61 32.18 -7.74
CA SER A 387 -37.97 31.71 -8.09
C SER A 387 -38.14 31.19 -9.53
N THR A 388 -37.14 30.49 -10.07
CA THR A 388 -37.11 30.05 -11.46
C THR A 388 -36.93 28.54 -11.56
N THR A 389 -37.70 27.90 -12.44
CA THR A 389 -37.58 26.46 -12.74
C THR A 389 -36.55 26.22 -13.84
N TYR A 390 -35.66 25.26 -13.61
CA TYR A 390 -34.60 24.84 -14.53
C TYR A 390 -34.66 23.33 -14.78
N TYR A 391 -34.07 22.91 -15.89
CA TYR A 391 -33.94 21.52 -16.31
C TYR A 391 -32.47 21.14 -16.40
N VAL A 392 -32.12 19.94 -15.93
CA VAL A 392 -30.74 19.42 -15.93
C VAL A 392 -30.65 18.05 -16.60
N ARG A 393 -29.55 17.82 -17.32
CA ARG A 393 -29.14 16.51 -17.85
C ARG A 393 -27.64 16.30 -17.68
N ALA A 394 -27.21 15.04 -17.62
CA ALA A 394 -25.80 14.69 -17.55
C ALA A 394 -25.43 13.57 -18.52
N ARG A 395 -24.14 13.48 -18.87
CA ARG A 395 -23.56 12.31 -19.55
C ARG A 395 -22.20 12.00 -18.95
N VAL A 396 -21.73 10.77 -19.13
CA VAL A 396 -20.45 10.30 -18.61
C VAL A 396 -19.52 9.84 -19.73
N ARG A 397 -18.23 9.87 -19.44
CA ARG A 397 -17.16 9.34 -20.28
C ARG A 397 -16.30 8.39 -19.44
N ASP A 398 -15.90 7.28 -20.04
CA ASP A 398 -14.98 6.34 -19.42
C ASP A 398 -13.50 6.67 -19.72
N VAL A 399 -12.58 5.95 -19.06
CA VAL A 399 -11.14 6.09 -19.27
C VAL A 399 -10.66 5.73 -20.67
N ALA A 400 -11.47 5.00 -21.45
CA ALA A 400 -11.20 4.70 -22.85
C ALA A 400 -11.66 5.82 -23.80
N GLY A 401 -12.26 6.89 -23.27
CA GLY A 401 -12.75 8.03 -24.03
C GLY A 401 -14.15 7.84 -24.64
N LEU A 402 -14.82 6.72 -24.35
CA LEU A 402 -16.17 6.46 -24.84
C LEU A 402 -17.21 7.24 -24.02
N GLN A 403 -18.16 7.87 -24.71
CA GLN A 403 -19.21 8.67 -24.08
C GLN A 403 -20.56 7.95 -24.08
N SER A 404 -21.29 8.11 -22.97
CA SER A 404 -22.70 7.69 -22.86
C SER A 404 -23.63 8.61 -23.67
N ASN A 405 -24.87 8.15 -23.85
CA ASN A 405 -25.98 9.05 -24.17
C ASN A 405 -26.26 10.00 -22.98
N TRP A 406 -26.99 11.09 -23.23
CA TRP A 406 -27.49 11.97 -22.17
C TRP A 406 -28.50 11.24 -21.28
N SER A 407 -28.50 11.58 -19.99
CA SER A 407 -29.48 11.14 -19.01
C SER A 407 -30.89 11.56 -19.40
N VAL A 408 -31.87 10.93 -18.74
CA VAL A 408 -33.21 11.52 -18.65
C VAL A 408 -33.10 12.91 -18.03
N VAL A 409 -33.89 13.85 -18.56
CA VAL A 409 -33.96 15.24 -18.09
C VAL A 409 -34.82 15.30 -16.83
N ILE A 410 -34.35 16.03 -15.81
CA ILE A 410 -35.12 16.32 -14.58
C ILE A 410 -35.21 17.83 -14.35
N SER A 411 -36.11 18.27 -13.47
CA SER A 411 -36.35 19.68 -13.17
C SER A 411 -36.14 20.06 -11.71
N PHE A 412 -35.87 21.34 -11.42
CA PHE A 412 -35.86 21.91 -10.06
C PHE A 412 -36.19 23.40 -10.07
N THR A 413 -36.61 23.97 -8.94
CA THR A 413 -36.98 25.39 -8.77
C THR A 413 -36.14 26.05 -7.67
N THR A 414 -35.64 27.25 -7.95
CA THR A 414 -34.77 28.01 -7.03
C THR A 414 -35.54 28.78 -5.96
N LYS A 415 -34.85 29.11 -4.86
CA LYS A 415 -35.39 29.89 -3.72
C LYS A 415 -35.88 31.29 -4.13
N VAL A 416 -36.74 31.84 -3.28
CA VAL A 416 -37.23 33.23 -3.35
C VAL A 416 -36.17 34.28 -2.98
N SER A 417 -35.06 33.90 -2.34
CA SER A 417 -33.93 34.77 -2.00
C SER A 417 -32.63 33.99 -1.87
N PHE A 418 -31.51 34.56 -2.32
CA PHE A 418 -30.17 33.98 -2.22
C PHE A 418 -29.30 34.50 -1.06
N ALA A 419 -29.89 34.89 0.07
CA ALA A 419 -29.15 35.20 1.32
C ALA A 419 -28.96 33.95 2.21
N TYR A 420 -27.73 33.59 2.56
CA TYR A 420 -27.42 32.39 3.38
C TYR A 420 -25.99 32.38 3.96
N VAL A 421 -25.75 31.54 4.98
CA VAL A 421 -24.40 31.26 5.50
C VAL A 421 -23.65 30.33 4.55
N GLN A 422 -22.46 30.73 4.11
CA GLN A 422 -21.65 29.93 3.22
C GLN A 422 -21.17 28.64 3.89
N THR A 423 -21.12 27.56 3.12
CA THR A 423 -20.58 26.27 3.57
C THR A 423 -19.12 26.43 3.98
N PRO A 424 -18.73 26.07 5.21
CA PRO A 424 -17.33 26.14 5.62
C PRO A 424 -16.49 25.06 4.94
N GLY A 425 -15.20 25.35 4.74
CA GLY A 425 -14.19 24.35 4.42
C GLY A 425 -13.47 23.86 5.68
N VAL A 426 -13.02 22.62 5.70
CA VAL A 426 -12.11 22.10 6.75
C VAL A 426 -10.67 22.36 6.32
N THR A 427 -9.87 22.96 7.20
CA THR A 427 -8.46 23.28 6.94
C THR A 427 -7.50 22.31 7.65
N THR A 428 -7.91 21.69 8.75
CA THR A 428 -7.12 20.69 9.47
C THR A 428 -8.06 19.70 10.17
N PRO A 429 -7.83 18.38 10.08
CA PRO A 429 -6.86 17.70 9.21
C PRO A 429 -7.12 17.95 7.71
N THR A 430 -6.11 17.79 6.86
CA THR A 430 -6.31 17.79 5.40
C THR A 430 -6.88 16.45 4.95
N ASN A 431 -7.57 16.40 3.80
CA ASN A 431 -8.16 15.16 3.29
C ASN A 431 -7.10 14.05 3.09
N GLY A 432 -7.34 12.89 3.69
CA GLY A 432 -6.42 11.74 3.67
C GLY A 432 -5.22 11.87 4.61
N GLN A 433 -5.17 12.85 5.51
CA GLN A 433 -4.04 13.02 6.43
C GLN A 433 -3.90 11.80 7.36
N VAL A 434 -2.66 11.33 7.53
CA VAL A 434 -2.31 10.19 8.38
C VAL A 434 -1.60 10.64 9.67
N GLU A 435 -1.34 9.70 10.57
CA GLU A 435 -0.63 9.93 11.85
C GLU A 435 -1.33 10.94 12.78
N ILE A 436 -2.67 10.98 12.73
CA ILE A 436 -3.48 11.83 13.59
C ILE A 436 -3.42 11.33 15.05
N PRO A 437 -3.07 12.19 16.03
CA PRO A 437 -3.02 11.81 17.45
C PRO A 437 -4.42 11.55 18.01
N GLU A 438 -4.52 11.19 19.29
CA GLU A 438 -5.83 10.92 19.94
C GLU A 438 -6.72 12.16 20.03
N GLN A 439 -6.11 13.32 20.29
CA GLN A 439 -6.81 14.59 20.51
C GLN A 439 -6.36 15.66 19.49
N PRO A 440 -6.61 15.47 18.19
CA PRO A 440 -6.28 16.47 17.20
C PRO A 440 -7.12 17.73 17.39
N THR A 441 -6.58 18.86 16.93
CA THR A 441 -7.35 20.09 16.78
C THR A 441 -7.88 20.18 15.36
N LEU A 442 -9.20 20.14 15.22
CA LEU A 442 -9.91 20.37 13.97
C LEU A 442 -10.01 21.87 13.72
N GLN A 443 -9.90 22.29 12.45
CA GLN A 443 -10.01 23.69 12.05
C GLN A 443 -10.84 23.85 10.77
N SER A 444 -11.57 24.96 10.68
CA SER A 444 -12.37 25.34 9.52
C SER A 444 -11.94 26.68 8.95
N THR A 445 -12.42 27.00 7.75
CA THR A 445 -12.35 28.37 7.20
C THR A 445 -13.09 29.36 8.09
N ALA A 446 -12.84 30.65 7.86
CA ALA A 446 -13.59 31.72 8.51
C ALA A 446 -15.09 31.67 8.13
N PHE A 447 -15.94 32.17 9.02
CA PHE A 447 -17.37 32.36 8.76
C PHE A 447 -17.59 33.37 7.64
N ALA A 448 -18.46 33.02 6.70
CA ALA A 448 -18.79 33.88 5.56
C ALA A 448 -20.27 33.74 5.20
N VAL A 449 -20.83 34.79 4.58
CA VAL A 449 -22.23 34.86 4.16
C VAL A 449 -22.32 35.36 2.72
N THR A 450 -23.39 34.97 2.04
CA THR A 450 -23.80 35.55 0.75
C THR A 450 -25.06 36.38 0.96
N GLY A 451 -25.15 37.55 0.32
CA GLY A 451 -26.28 38.47 0.48
C GLY A 451 -26.16 39.33 1.73
N ASP A 452 -27.20 39.34 2.57
CA ASP A 452 -27.27 40.19 3.76
C ASP A 452 -26.27 39.75 4.85
N PRO A 453 -25.70 40.70 5.62
CA PRO A 453 -24.74 40.39 6.68
C PRO A 453 -25.35 39.55 7.79
N ASP A 454 -24.55 38.66 8.39
CA ASP A 454 -24.90 37.88 9.58
C ASP A 454 -23.68 37.71 10.50
N THR A 455 -23.91 37.27 11.74
CA THR A 455 -22.87 37.02 12.74
C THR A 455 -22.75 35.53 13.04
N HIS A 456 -21.51 35.02 13.16
CA HIS A 456 -21.26 33.61 13.51
C HIS A 456 -21.75 33.31 14.93
N ALA A 457 -22.83 32.55 15.06
CA ALA A 457 -23.40 32.18 16.35
C ALA A 457 -22.66 30.99 16.97
N VAL A 458 -22.65 29.84 16.27
CA VAL A 458 -22.09 28.57 16.74
C VAL A 458 -21.53 27.74 15.57
N SER A 459 -20.78 26.70 15.90
CA SER A 459 -20.39 25.64 14.96
C SER A 459 -20.77 24.27 15.50
N GLN A 460 -20.92 23.31 14.59
CA GLN A 460 -21.13 21.90 14.94
C GLN A 460 -20.13 21.03 14.20
N TRP A 461 -19.42 20.19 14.94
CA TRP A 461 -18.38 19.29 14.48
C TRP A 461 -18.84 17.85 14.67
N GLN A 462 -18.77 17.05 13.61
CA GLN A 462 -19.11 15.63 13.68
C GLN A 462 -17.96 14.76 13.19
N ILE A 463 -17.78 13.62 13.84
CA ILE A 463 -16.80 12.59 13.48
C ILE A 463 -17.51 11.25 13.44
N ARG A 464 -17.15 10.40 12.48
CA ARG A 464 -17.60 9.00 12.40
C ARG A 464 -16.46 8.12 11.91
N PHE A 465 -16.61 6.80 12.06
CA PHE A 465 -15.78 5.86 11.31
C PHE A 465 -16.03 6.00 9.81
N ALA A 466 -14.99 5.82 9.00
CA ALA A 466 -15.09 5.94 7.54
C ALA A 466 -16.15 5.00 6.93
N ALA A 467 -16.34 3.81 7.53
CA ALA A 467 -17.33 2.81 7.11
C ALA A 467 -18.78 3.08 7.57
N SER A 468 -19.02 4.04 8.46
CA SER A 468 -20.34 4.30 9.05
C SER A 468 -21.10 5.40 8.31
N ALA A 469 -22.43 5.45 8.46
CA ALA A 469 -23.26 6.56 7.99
C ALA A 469 -23.39 7.68 9.05
N TRP A 470 -23.82 8.87 8.63
CA TRP A 470 -24.01 10.04 9.51
C TRP A 470 -25.24 9.97 10.43
N VAL A 471 -26.02 8.89 10.39
CA VAL A 471 -27.24 8.71 11.22
C VAL A 471 -26.91 8.57 12.71
N SER A 472 -25.71 8.09 13.04
CA SER A 472 -25.20 8.01 14.41
C SER A 472 -23.69 8.31 14.39
N PRO A 473 -23.29 9.60 14.39
CA PRO A 473 -21.88 9.96 14.42
C PRO A 473 -21.23 9.39 15.68
N LEU A 474 -19.94 9.03 15.57
CA LEU A 474 -19.13 8.62 16.71
C LEU A 474 -18.99 9.76 17.73
N HIS A 475 -18.92 10.98 17.23
CA HIS A 475 -18.85 12.18 18.04
C HIS A 475 -19.61 13.33 17.38
N ASP A 476 -20.31 14.12 18.20
CA ASP A 476 -21.00 15.34 17.81
C ASP A 476 -20.77 16.39 18.91
N SER A 477 -20.21 17.54 18.55
CA SER A 477 -20.00 18.64 19.50
C SER A 477 -21.31 19.29 19.96
N GLY A 478 -22.42 19.07 19.26
CA GLY A 478 -23.61 19.89 19.39
C GLY A 478 -23.36 21.33 18.93
N GLU A 479 -24.21 22.27 19.40
CA GLU A 479 -24.02 23.70 19.16
C GLU A 479 -22.91 24.25 20.08
N ASP A 480 -21.73 24.50 19.52
CA ASP A 480 -20.60 25.02 20.26
C ASP A 480 -20.35 26.51 19.93
N ALA A 481 -20.54 27.37 20.93
CA ALA A 481 -20.35 28.81 20.82
C ALA A 481 -18.90 29.27 21.04
N ALA A 482 -18.03 28.40 21.59
CA ALA A 482 -16.62 28.68 21.82
C ALA A 482 -15.76 28.16 20.66
N ALA A 483 -15.99 26.93 20.21
CA ALA A 483 -15.24 26.27 19.15
C ALA A 483 -15.73 26.63 17.74
N LYS A 484 -15.76 27.94 17.44
CA LYS A 484 -16.32 28.46 16.18
C LYS A 484 -15.53 28.01 14.95
N THR A 485 -14.20 28.11 14.98
CA THR A 485 -13.33 27.73 13.86
C THR A 485 -12.22 26.77 14.27
N SER A 486 -12.13 26.40 15.55
CA SER A 486 -11.14 25.48 16.08
C SER A 486 -11.75 24.62 17.20
N TYR A 487 -11.62 23.30 17.09
CA TYR A 487 -12.21 22.33 18.02
C TYR A 487 -11.19 21.23 18.37
N THR A 488 -10.87 21.04 19.65
CA THR A 488 -10.01 19.94 20.10
C THR A 488 -10.85 18.71 20.40
N VAL A 489 -10.52 17.60 19.75
CA VAL A 489 -11.25 16.33 19.95
C VAL A 489 -11.03 15.82 21.39
N PRO A 490 -12.10 15.44 22.12
CA PRO A 490 -11.96 14.86 23.45
C PRO A 490 -11.22 13.52 23.44
N ILE A 491 -10.56 13.21 24.56
CA ILE A 491 -9.90 11.92 24.79
C ILE A 491 -10.91 10.76 24.67
N GLY A 492 -10.47 9.61 24.15
CA GLY A 492 -11.30 8.41 24.00
C GLY A 492 -12.31 8.42 22.84
N ILE A 493 -12.42 9.51 22.07
CA ILE A 493 -13.25 9.55 20.86
C ILE A 493 -12.57 8.80 19.71
N LEU A 494 -11.28 9.03 19.52
CA LEU A 494 -10.51 8.35 18.47
C LEU A 494 -9.82 7.12 19.05
N ALA A 495 -9.78 6.05 18.26
CA ALA A 495 -8.97 4.86 18.51
C ALA A 495 -7.70 4.88 17.65
N ALA A 496 -6.61 4.29 18.18
CA ALA A 496 -5.35 4.12 17.47
C ALA A 496 -5.45 3.02 16.38
N SER A 497 -4.34 2.38 16.04
CA SER A 497 -4.28 1.26 15.08
C SER A 497 -4.61 1.63 13.63
N GLN A 498 -4.19 2.83 13.19
CA GLN A 498 -4.41 3.29 11.81
C GLN A 498 -5.89 3.29 11.42
N THR A 499 -6.75 3.66 12.35
CA THR A 499 -8.19 3.67 12.13
C THR A 499 -8.59 4.89 11.29
N GLN A 500 -9.41 4.67 10.26
CA GLN A 500 -9.89 5.74 9.39
C GLN A 500 -11.20 6.35 9.91
N TYR A 501 -11.20 7.67 9.99
CA TYR A 501 -12.36 8.49 10.36
C TYR A 501 -12.71 9.44 9.24
N VAL A 502 -13.94 9.93 9.30
CA VAL A 502 -14.43 11.03 8.47
C VAL A 502 -15.00 12.09 9.39
N MET A 503 -14.70 13.35 9.11
CA MET A 503 -15.26 14.51 9.83
C MET A 503 -15.93 15.50 8.88
N ARG A 504 -16.86 16.28 9.43
CA ARG A 504 -17.48 17.43 8.78
C ARG A 504 -17.83 18.53 9.77
N VAL A 505 -17.96 19.76 9.29
CA VAL A 505 -18.34 20.93 10.09
C VAL A 505 -19.39 21.76 9.37
N ARG A 506 -20.27 22.42 10.12
CA ARG A 506 -21.16 23.48 9.60
C ARG A 506 -21.18 24.67 10.55
N HIS A 507 -21.46 25.85 10.01
CA HIS A 507 -21.57 27.09 10.79
C HIS A 507 -23.03 27.52 10.89
N LYS A 508 -23.40 28.19 11.98
CA LYS A 508 -24.72 28.80 12.15
C LYS A 508 -24.57 30.31 12.28
N GLY A 509 -25.32 31.04 11.49
CA GLY A 509 -25.53 32.48 11.64
C GLY A 509 -26.65 32.78 12.64
N VAL A 510 -26.70 33.99 13.18
CA VAL A 510 -27.78 34.43 14.08
C VAL A 510 -29.11 34.57 13.33
N THR A 511 -29.05 35.04 12.08
CA THR A 511 -30.22 35.41 11.28
C THR A 511 -30.55 34.36 10.22
N HIS A 512 -29.54 33.91 9.49
CA HIS A 512 -29.69 33.03 8.31
C HIS A 512 -29.68 31.54 8.64
N GLY A 513 -29.48 31.18 9.92
CA GLY A 513 -29.50 29.79 10.38
C GLY A 513 -28.25 29.01 9.96
N TRP A 514 -28.41 27.70 9.73
CA TRP A 514 -27.30 26.80 9.42
C TRP A 514 -26.84 26.92 7.96
N SER A 515 -25.53 26.88 7.76
CA SER A 515 -24.95 26.50 6.46
C SER A 515 -25.23 25.03 6.16
N GLU A 516 -25.01 24.65 4.91
CA GLU A 516 -24.78 23.24 4.56
C GLU A 516 -23.53 22.70 5.29
N TRP A 517 -23.44 21.38 5.40
CA TRP A 517 -22.24 20.72 5.90
C TRP A 517 -21.07 20.89 4.92
N SER A 518 -19.86 21.02 5.46
CA SER A 518 -18.62 20.95 4.68
C SER A 518 -18.54 19.63 3.91
N SER A 519 -17.66 19.59 2.91
CA SER A 519 -17.21 18.31 2.36
C SER A 519 -16.68 17.40 3.46
N ASP A 520 -16.97 16.12 3.36
CA ASP A 520 -16.39 15.09 4.22
C ASP A 520 -14.86 15.06 4.04
N ILE A 521 -14.12 15.13 5.13
CA ILE A 521 -12.65 14.98 5.16
C ILE A 521 -12.32 13.67 5.86
N SER A 522 -11.56 12.80 5.20
CA SER A 522 -11.02 11.58 5.82
C SER A 522 -9.66 11.82 6.46
N PHE A 523 -9.38 11.10 7.53
CA PHE A 523 -8.05 11.06 8.16
C PHE A 523 -7.81 9.73 8.88
N THR A 524 -6.55 9.40 9.12
CA THR A 524 -6.12 8.14 9.74
C THR A 524 -5.35 8.42 11.02
N THR A 525 -5.74 7.76 12.12
CA THR A 525 -5.05 7.88 13.40
C THR A 525 -3.68 7.20 13.38
N LYS A 526 -2.82 7.52 14.35
CA LYS A 526 -1.54 6.83 14.55
C LYS A 526 -1.75 5.33 14.81
N GLN A 527 -0.73 4.52 14.51
CA GLN A 527 -0.70 3.10 14.89
C GLN A 527 -0.88 2.92 16.40
N GLN A 528 -0.26 3.78 17.20
CA GLN A 528 -0.38 3.86 18.65
C GLN A 528 -0.38 5.33 19.07
N PHE A 529 -1.23 5.73 20.04
CA PHE A 529 -1.21 7.09 20.57
C PHE A 529 -0.10 7.33 21.58
N ALA A 530 0.32 6.27 22.26
CA ALA A 530 1.42 6.28 23.21
C ALA A 530 2.19 4.96 23.09
N GLN A 531 3.50 5.01 23.26
CA GLN A 531 4.35 3.85 23.46
C GLN A 531 4.39 3.54 24.95
N ILE A 532 3.96 2.33 25.29
CA ILE A 532 3.87 1.84 26.67
C ILE A 532 4.72 0.59 26.80
N LEU A 533 5.56 0.58 27.82
CA LEU A 533 6.35 -0.59 28.18
C LEU A 533 6.43 -0.68 29.70
N GLY A 534 6.33 -1.90 30.23
CA GLY A 534 6.46 -2.14 31.66
C GLY A 534 7.18 -3.41 32.01
N ILE A 535 7.24 -3.64 33.31
CA ILE A 535 7.81 -4.83 33.92
C ILE A 535 6.97 -5.25 35.12
N VAL A 536 6.73 -6.54 35.22
CA VAL A 536 6.00 -7.20 36.29
C VAL A 536 6.99 -7.98 37.15
N GLN A 537 6.84 -7.88 38.46
CA GLN A 537 7.52 -8.74 39.41
C GLN A 537 6.72 -10.04 39.57
N THR A 538 7.13 -11.11 38.87
CA THR A 538 6.41 -12.39 38.86
C THR A 538 6.59 -13.19 40.15
N ALA A 539 7.74 -13.03 40.83
CA ALA A 539 8.01 -13.65 42.12
C ALA A 539 8.87 -12.74 43.05
N THR A 540 8.61 -12.83 44.37
CA THR A 540 9.47 -12.30 45.44
C THR A 540 10.53 -13.33 45.84
N GLY A 541 11.56 -12.92 46.60
CA GLY A 541 12.65 -13.79 47.03
C GLY A 541 13.69 -14.07 45.94
N GLY A 542 14.57 -15.04 46.19
CA GLY A 542 15.67 -15.40 45.30
C GLY A 542 16.85 -14.40 45.30
N GLY A 543 16.87 -13.44 46.23
CA GLY A 543 17.83 -12.33 46.25
C GLY A 543 17.45 -11.18 45.32
N ALA A 544 17.08 -11.51 44.07
CA ALA A 544 16.82 -10.53 43.00
C ALA A 544 15.39 -10.60 42.41
N GLY A 545 14.50 -11.41 42.98
CA GLY A 545 13.15 -11.58 42.44
C GLY A 545 13.13 -12.26 41.08
N THR A 546 11.94 -12.36 40.49
CA THR A 546 11.77 -12.74 39.08
C THR A 546 10.90 -11.71 38.40
N TRP A 547 11.28 -11.34 37.18
CA TRP A 547 10.75 -10.18 36.48
C TRP A 547 10.40 -10.53 35.03
N GLN A 548 9.35 -9.92 34.51
CA GLN A 548 8.88 -10.13 33.14
C GLN A 548 8.46 -8.79 32.54
N ARG A 549 9.04 -8.41 31.39
CA ARG A 549 8.59 -7.24 30.65
C ARG A 549 7.23 -7.49 30.03
N VAL A 550 6.37 -6.46 30.02
CA VAL A 550 5.00 -6.55 29.51
C VAL A 550 4.59 -5.33 28.69
N ASN A 551 3.62 -5.52 27.79
CA ASN A 551 2.92 -4.44 27.09
C ASN A 551 1.81 -3.83 27.97
N GLU A 552 1.07 -2.85 27.45
CA GLU A 552 -0.05 -2.17 28.10
C GLU A 552 -1.20 -3.10 28.54
N HIS A 553 -1.28 -4.30 27.94
CA HIS A 553 -2.26 -5.34 28.25
C HIS A 553 -1.74 -6.39 29.26
N PHE A 554 -0.55 -6.17 29.84
CA PHE A 554 0.13 -7.10 30.76
C PHE A 554 0.56 -8.43 30.13
N GLU A 555 0.65 -8.47 28.80
CA GLU A 555 1.14 -9.64 28.07
C GLU A 555 2.66 -9.62 28.01
N ASN A 556 3.29 -10.81 28.05
CA ASN A 556 4.75 -10.91 27.99
C ASN A 556 5.29 -10.33 26.68
N VAL A 557 6.30 -9.47 26.79
CA VAL A 557 7.04 -8.97 25.63
C VAL A 557 8.51 -9.34 25.72
N THR A 558 9.07 -9.77 24.59
CA THR A 558 10.51 -9.88 24.41
C THR A 558 11.02 -8.54 23.88
N THR A 559 12.07 -8.02 24.51
CA THR A 559 12.65 -6.73 24.13
C THR A 559 14.14 -6.90 23.89
N ASP A 560 14.68 -6.01 23.06
CA ASP A 560 16.10 -5.89 22.78
C ASP A 560 16.53 -4.41 22.90
N ALA A 561 17.78 -4.11 22.57
CA ALA A 561 18.27 -2.72 22.59
C ALA A 561 17.50 -1.81 21.63
N SER A 562 17.01 -2.32 20.49
CA SER A 562 16.24 -1.53 19.52
C SER A 562 14.91 -1.06 20.09
N THR A 563 14.25 -1.91 20.88
CA THR A 563 13.00 -1.61 21.57
C THR A 563 13.13 -0.32 22.39
N PHE A 564 14.16 -0.24 23.23
CA PHE A 564 14.38 0.94 24.07
C PHE A 564 14.97 2.11 23.29
N ASN A 565 15.82 1.89 22.30
CA ASN A 565 16.39 2.98 21.51
C ASN A 565 15.36 3.69 20.61
N ASN A 566 14.23 3.05 20.33
CA ASN A 566 13.11 3.65 19.59
C ASN A 566 12.03 4.24 20.50
N HIS A 567 11.97 3.82 21.78
CA HIS A 567 10.98 4.35 22.72
C HIS A 567 11.34 5.78 23.15
N PRO A 568 10.47 6.80 22.97
CA PRO A 568 10.85 8.21 23.16
C PRO A 568 11.38 8.56 24.56
N ALA A 569 10.81 7.96 25.62
CA ALA A 569 11.30 8.14 27.00
C ALA A 569 12.75 7.66 27.23
N TYR A 570 13.27 6.75 26.40
CA TYR A 570 14.61 6.18 26.50
C TYR A 570 15.55 6.77 25.44
N ALA A 571 15.06 6.92 24.20
CA ALA A 571 15.77 7.55 23.09
C ALA A 571 16.15 9.00 23.39
N GLY A 572 15.29 9.70 24.15
CA GLY A 572 15.55 11.07 24.58
C GLY A 572 16.62 11.21 25.66
N ILE A 573 17.12 10.10 26.24
CA ILE A 573 18.17 10.12 27.27
C ILE A 573 19.52 10.31 26.61
N VAL A 574 20.05 11.53 26.69
CA VAL A 574 21.26 11.93 25.98
C VAL A 574 22.20 12.70 26.90
N THR A 575 23.51 12.52 26.69
CA THR A 575 24.53 13.28 27.40
C THR A 575 24.72 14.64 26.73
N GLN A 576 24.77 15.72 27.50
CA GLN A 576 25.03 17.06 26.99
C GLN A 576 25.84 17.88 28.00
N THR A 577 26.59 18.86 27.50
CA THR A 577 27.16 19.89 28.35
C THR A 577 26.12 20.98 28.58
N VAL A 578 25.71 21.20 29.83
CA VAL A 578 24.74 22.24 30.23
C VAL A 578 25.41 23.12 31.28
N ASP A 579 25.51 24.42 31.00
CA ASP A 579 26.17 25.40 31.89
C ASP A 579 27.56 24.94 32.37
N ALA A 580 28.38 24.45 31.41
CA ALA A 580 29.71 23.88 31.62
C ALA A 580 29.77 22.60 32.49
N GLN A 581 28.64 21.93 32.72
CA GLN A 581 28.57 20.65 33.44
C GLN A 581 28.22 19.50 32.49
N ALA A 582 28.85 18.34 32.68
CA ALA A 582 28.46 17.12 31.97
C ALA A 582 27.16 16.57 32.59
N MET A 583 26.07 16.64 31.84
CA MET A 583 24.73 16.26 32.29
C MET A 583 24.12 15.19 31.38
N VAL A 584 23.10 14.52 31.88
CA VAL A 584 22.25 13.57 31.14
C VAL A 584 20.83 14.05 31.21
N ARG A 585 20.19 14.18 30.05
CA ARG A 585 18.79 14.57 29.93
C ARG A 585 17.90 13.38 30.28
N ILE A 586 16.88 13.59 31.10
CA ILE A 586 15.78 12.64 31.27
C ILE A 586 14.51 13.31 30.75
N PRO A 587 13.94 12.85 29.62
CA PRO A 587 12.70 13.41 29.08
C PRO A 587 11.51 13.03 29.97
N ARG A 588 10.46 13.85 29.94
CA ARG A 588 9.21 13.55 30.64
C ARG A 588 8.64 12.20 30.21
N PHE A 589 8.04 11.51 31.16
CA PHE A 589 7.24 10.32 30.92
C PHE A 589 6.16 10.20 31.98
N TYR A 590 5.15 9.40 31.68
CA TYR A 590 4.04 9.09 32.57
C TYR A 590 4.24 7.68 33.13
N VAL A 591 3.86 7.48 34.39
CA VAL A 591 4.06 6.24 35.12
C VAL A 591 2.71 5.64 35.54
N LYS A 592 2.62 4.32 35.51
CA LYS A 592 1.52 3.56 36.08
C LYS A 592 2.12 2.41 36.89
N VAL A 593 1.79 2.38 38.18
CA VAL A 593 2.31 1.38 39.12
C VAL A 593 1.14 0.78 39.88
N GLY A 594 1.04 -0.53 39.93
CA GLY A 594 -0.16 -1.19 40.45
C GLY A 594 0.04 -2.66 40.72
N SER A 595 -1.07 -3.35 40.98
CA SER A 595 -1.15 -4.80 40.87
C SER A 595 -1.87 -5.14 39.57
N VAL A 596 -1.40 -6.14 38.84
CA VAL A 596 -1.98 -6.55 37.56
C VAL A 596 -3.44 -6.96 37.78
N PRO A 597 -4.42 -6.38 37.07
CA PRO A 597 -5.84 -6.60 37.33
C PRO A 597 -6.36 -7.94 36.79
N SER A 598 -5.77 -8.48 35.73
CA SER A 598 -6.23 -9.69 35.04
C SER A 598 -5.12 -10.35 34.22
N GLY A 599 -5.32 -11.60 33.78
CA GLY A 599 -4.38 -12.35 32.94
C GLY A 599 -3.34 -13.16 33.72
N ALA A 600 -2.28 -13.60 33.03
CA ALA A 600 -1.28 -14.55 33.55
C ALA A 600 -0.55 -14.04 34.81
N HIS A 601 -0.48 -12.72 34.99
CA HIS A 601 0.23 -12.09 36.11
C HIS A 601 -0.70 -11.47 37.17
N THR A 602 -1.98 -11.84 37.19
CA THR A 602 -2.98 -11.25 38.11
C THR A 602 -2.47 -11.15 39.56
N GLY A 603 -2.65 -9.97 40.18
CA GLY A 603 -2.24 -9.69 41.55
C GLY A 603 -0.75 -9.39 41.74
N LYS A 604 0.09 -9.54 40.72
CA LYS A 604 1.53 -9.24 40.78
C LYS A 604 1.79 -7.74 40.64
N ARG A 605 2.85 -7.26 41.26
CA ARG A 605 3.25 -5.84 41.21
C ARG A 605 3.85 -5.51 39.84
N TYR A 606 3.54 -4.34 39.30
CA TYR A 606 4.10 -3.87 38.02
C TYR A 606 4.50 -2.40 38.07
N TRP A 607 5.42 -2.03 37.17
CA TRP A 607 5.81 -0.66 36.83
C TRP A 607 5.74 -0.51 35.32
N MET A 608 5.03 0.52 34.85
CA MET A 608 4.90 0.85 33.43
C MET A 608 5.24 2.30 33.20
N VAL A 609 5.83 2.58 32.03
CA VAL A 609 6.06 3.93 31.54
C VAL A 609 5.32 4.15 30.23
N SER A 610 4.92 5.39 30.00
CA SER A 610 4.35 5.86 28.75
C SER A 610 5.03 7.16 28.34
N ASP A 611 5.31 7.33 27.05
CA ASP A 611 5.87 8.59 26.53
C ASP A 611 4.82 9.72 26.41
N GLN A 612 3.53 9.39 26.40
CA GLN A 612 2.40 10.33 26.33
C GLN A 612 1.40 10.11 27.47
N PRO A 613 0.47 11.06 27.73
CA PRO A 613 -0.67 10.79 28.59
C PRO A 613 -1.45 9.57 28.09
N ALA A 614 -1.81 8.67 28.99
CA ALA A 614 -2.58 7.46 28.69
C ALA A 614 -3.47 7.09 29.89
N ALA A 615 -4.51 6.28 29.63
CA ALA A 615 -5.49 5.92 30.65
C ALA A 615 -4.86 5.23 31.89
N GLY A 616 -5.01 5.88 33.05
CA GLY A 616 -4.48 5.43 34.33
C GLY A 616 -2.98 5.65 34.52
N PHE A 617 -2.30 6.33 33.59
CA PHE A 617 -0.94 6.83 33.79
C PHE A 617 -1.00 8.25 34.37
N VAL A 618 -0.05 8.58 35.25
CA VAL A 618 0.11 9.92 35.82
C VAL A 618 1.50 10.46 35.50
N LEU A 619 1.65 11.78 35.40
CA LEU A 619 2.97 12.38 35.19
C LEU A 619 3.89 12.01 36.36
N HIS A 620 5.09 11.52 36.08
CA HIS A 620 6.02 11.16 37.14
C HIS A 620 6.43 12.44 37.92
N PRO A 621 6.44 12.44 39.28
CA PRO A 621 6.67 13.65 40.09
C PRO A 621 8.00 14.36 39.85
N ALA A 622 8.98 13.67 39.27
CA ALA A 622 10.25 14.25 38.83
C ALA A 622 10.09 15.36 37.78
N PHE A 623 8.94 15.40 37.11
CA PHE A 623 8.58 16.36 36.06
C PHE A 623 7.57 17.40 36.54
N MET A 624 7.49 17.62 37.86
CA MET A 624 6.73 18.72 38.46
C MET A 624 7.69 19.72 39.11
N HIS A 625 7.51 21.00 38.82
CA HIS A 625 8.25 22.10 39.42
C HIS A 625 7.27 23.19 39.87
N GLU A 626 7.11 23.38 41.18
CA GLU A 626 6.25 24.42 41.76
C GLU A 626 4.82 24.41 41.20
N GLY A 627 4.22 23.22 41.10
CA GLY A 627 2.87 23.01 40.55
C GLY A 627 2.77 22.97 39.03
N THR A 628 3.88 23.18 38.30
CA THR A 628 3.91 23.21 36.84
C THR A 628 4.64 21.99 36.26
N PRO A 629 4.06 21.30 35.26
CA PRO A 629 4.77 20.26 34.52
C PRO A 629 6.01 20.79 33.77
N ILE A 630 7.11 20.03 33.78
CA ILE A 630 8.32 20.30 32.99
C ILE A 630 8.56 19.17 31.99
N ASP A 631 9.15 19.50 30.84
CA ASP A 631 9.32 18.52 29.75
C ASP A 631 10.51 17.58 29.95
N GLN A 632 11.43 17.91 30.86
CA GLN A 632 12.64 17.17 31.13
C GLN A 632 13.31 17.67 32.41
N PHE A 633 14.21 16.86 32.96
CA PHE A 633 15.22 17.33 33.91
C PHE A 633 16.60 16.86 33.48
N TRP A 634 17.64 17.43 34.08
CA TRP A 634 19.03 17.06 33.87
C TRP A 634 19.62 16.49 35.14
N VAL A 635 20.32 15.37 35.03
CA VAL A 635 21.09 14.77 36.12
C VAL A 635 22.57 14.79 35.77
N GLY A 636 23.44 14.99 36.75
CA GLY A 636 24.88 14.96 36.57
C GLY A 636 25.30 13.63 35.98
N LYS A 637 26.05 13.66 34.89
CA LYS A 637 26.65 12.46 34.28
C LYS A 637 27.46 11.66 35.29
N TYR A 638 28.26 12.36 36.09
CA TYR A 638 29.12 11.75 37.09
C TYR A 638 28.59 11.98 38.50
N GLN A 639 29.11 11.20 39.45
CA GLN A 639 28.99 11.55 40.86
C GLN A 639 29.56 12.96 41.08
N GLY A 640 29.00 13.68 42.03
CA GLY A 640 29.30 15.08 42.29
C GLY A 640 30.78 15.31 42.56
N VAL A 641 31.38 16.31 41.91
CA VAL A 641 32.78 16.70 42.07
C VAL A 641 32.89 18.13 42.56
N ALA A 642 34.06 18.51 43.08
CA ALA A 642 34.33 19.90 43.42
C ALA A 642 34.55 20.76 42.16
N ASP A 643 33.85 21.89 42.10
CA ASP A 643 34.05 22.95 41.12
C ASP A 643 34.15 24.30 41.86
N GLY A 644 35.33 24.56 42.43
CA GLY A 644 35.52 25.63 43.41
C GLY A 644 34.62 25.41 44.64
N SER A 645 33.80 26.41 44.96
CA SER A 645 32.79 26.35 46.04
C SER A 645 31.46 25.72 45.60
N LYS A 646 31.35 25.24 44.35
CA LYS A 646 30.11 24.69 43.77
C LYS A 646 30.21 23.17 43.62
N LEU A 647 29.06 22.50 43.64
CA LEU A 647 28.93 21.08 43.29
C LEU A 647 28.93 20.95 41.76
N GLY A 648 29.82 20.19 41.15
CA GLY A 648 29.89 19.99 39.70
C GLY A 648 29.70 18.56 39.25
N SER A 649 29.67 18.38 37.93
CA SER A 649 29.72 17.08 37.24
C SER A 649 30.70 17.17 36.07
N SER A 650 31.90 16.61 36.25
CA SER A 650 32.97 16.58 35.24
C SER A 650 33.85 15.33 35.44
N SER A 651 34.43 14.81 34.35
CA SER A 651 35.36 13.67 34.39
C SER A 651 36.72 14.03 35.01
N GLY A 652 37.56 13.02 35.25
CA GLY A 652 38.95 13.17 35.70
C GLY A 652 39.15 13.65 37.14
N LYS A 653 38.08 13.71 37.94
CA LYS A 653 38.13 14.21 39.33
C LYS A 653 37.64 13.16 40.33
N ALA A 654 38.15 13.23 41.55
CA ALA A 654 37.60 12.50 42.68
C ALA A 654 36.22 13.08 43.08
N PRO A 655 35.30 12.25 43.60
CA PRO A 655 34.01 12.72 44.08
C PRO A 655 34.20 13.69 45.27
N LEU A 656 33.32 14.68 45.36
CA LEU A 656 33.23 15.58 46.49
C LEU A 656 32.61 14.84 47.68
N VAL A 657 33.42 14.58 48.70
CA VAL A 657 33.05 13.83 49.91
C VAL A 657 33.40 14.60 51.19
N SER A 658 33.18 14.00 52.35
CA SER A 658 33.45 14.60 53.67
C SER A 658 32.72 15.93 53.87
N ILE A 659 31.46 15.92 53.47
CA ILE A 659 30.56 17.08 53.47
C ILE A 659 29.21 16.65 54.03
N ASP A 660 28.55 17.53 54.78
CA ASP A 660 27.22 17.28 55.32
C ASP A 660 26.11 17.62 54.30
N PHE A 661 24.89 17.19 54.60
CA PHE A 661 23.76 17.30 53.68
C PHE A 661 23.40 18.77 53.37
N PRO A 662 23.24 19.67 54.36
CA PRO A 662 22.93 21.08 54.09
C PRO A 662 24.02 21.79 53.29
N THR A 663 25.29 21.50 53.56
CA THR A 663 26.40 22.12 52.82
C THR A 663 26.42 21.63 51.39
N MET A 664 26.13 20.34 51.13
CA MET A 664 26.02 19.81 49.77
C MET A 664 24.89 20.47 48.98
N GLN A 665 23.71 20.64 49.59
CA GLN A 665 22.60 21.39 49.00
C GLN A 665 23.03 22.81 48.65
N GLY A 666 23.67 23.51 49.59
CA GLY A 666 24.20 24.86 49.39
C GLY A 666 25.20 24.96 48.23
N ARG A 667 26.08 23.96 48.07
CA ARG A 667 27.03 23.90 46.95
C ARG A 667 26.34 23.69 45.60
N ALA A 668 25.23 22.98 45.55
CA ALA A 668 24.45 22.84 44.34
C ALA A 668 23.73 24.14 43.98
N THR A 669 23.05 24.77 44.95
CA THR A 669 22.33 26.03 44.74
C THR A 669 23.25 27.21 44.45
N ALA A 670 24.50 27.19 44.91
CA ALA A 670 25.51 28.19 44.58
C ALA A 670 25.82 28.29 43.07
N ARG A 671 25.36 27.34 42.26
CA ARG A 671 25.41 27.46 40.80
C ARG A 671 24.40 28.45 40.22
N ASN A 672 23.29 28.71 40.91
CA ASN A 672 22.18 29.53 40.43
C ASN A 672 22.48 31.03 40.54
N THR A 673 23.52 31.46 39.85
CA THR A 673 24.07 32.82 39.87
C THR A 673 24.49 33.21 38.45
N ALA A 674 24.65 34.51 38.18
CA ALA A 674 25.15 35.02 36.90
C ALA A 674 24.38 34.51 35.66
N GLY A 675 23.04 34.52 35.73
CA GLY A 675 22.16 34.11 34.62
C GLY A 675 21.89 32.61 34.51
N VAL A 676 22.48 31.79 35.38
CA VAL A 676 22.20 30.35 35.50
C VAL A 676 21.18 30.12 36.62
N SER A 677 20.21 29.22 36.40
CA SER A 677 19.19 28.83 37.39
C SER A 677 18.90 27.32 37.36
N GLY A 678 18.08 26.81 38.28
CA GLY A 678 17.55 25.44 38.25
C GLY A 678 18.45 24.35 38.86
N PHE A 679 19.74 24.62 39.15
CA PHE A 679 20.63 23.63 39.76
C PHE A 679 20.25 23.30 41.20
N MET A 680 20.31 22.02 41.55
CA MET A 680 19.99 21.49 42.87
C MET A 680 20.76 20.18 43.12
N LEU A 681 20.77 19.74 44.38
CA LEU A 681 21.09 18.34 44.68
C LEU A 681 19.97 17.48 44.09
N TRP A 682 20.31 16.34 43.47
CA TRP A 682 19.28 15.48 42.91
C TRP A 682 18.30 14.97 43.99
N SER A 683 17.06 14.75 43.59
CA SER A 683 15.96 14.39 44.50
C SER A 683 15.56 12.93 44.40
N ILE A 684 14.79 12.46 45.37
CA ILE A 684 14.22 11.12 45.40
C ILE A 684 13.35 10.83 44.17
N TYR A 685 12.65 11.84 43.66
CA TYR A 685 11.84 11.68 42.45
C TYR A 685 12.69 11.57 41.18
N GLN A 686 13.78 12.33 41.08
CA GLN A 686 14.71 12.18 39.95
C GLN A 686 15.39 10.82 39.97
N LEU A 687 15.79 10.35 41.17
CA LEU A 687 16.31 9.00 41.35
C LEU A 687 15.25 7.94 41.00
N SER A 688 14.01 8.05 41.50
CA SER A 688 12.97 7.05 41.23
C SER A 688 12.55 7.00 39.76
N ALA A 689 12.62 8.13 39.04
CA ALA A 689 12.41 8.17 37.61
C ALA A 689 13.47 7.33 36.87
N ILE A 690 14.74 7.51 37.24
CA ILE A 690 15.88 6.76 36.69
C ILE A 690 15.75 5.27 37.06
N GLN A 691 15.43 4.96 38.31
CA GLN A 691 15.23 3.59 38.79
C GLN A 691 14.11 2.88 38.04
N THR A 692 12.99 3.57 37.76
CA THR A 692 11.85 3.00 37.03
C THR A 692 12.23 2.63 35.60
N LEU A 693 12.85 3.57 34.87
CA LEU A 693 13.31 3.34 33.51
C LEU A 693 14.37 2.23 33.44
N ALA A 694 15.35 2.28 34.34
CA ALA A 694 16.40 1.27 34.41
C ALA A 694 15.86 -0.11 34.79
N LEU A 695 14.91 -0.23 35.72
CA LEU A 695 14.29 -1.52 36.08
C LEU A 695 13.68 -2.21 34.86
N ILE A 696 12.91 -1.45 34.08
CA ILE A 696 12.25 -1.94 32.87
C ILE A 696 13.31 -2.30 31.81
N GLU A 697 14.30 -1.45 31.59
CA GLU A 697 15.35 -1.70 30.58
C GLU A 697 16.28 -2.85 30.94
N MET A 698 16.74 -2.95 32.18
CA MET A 698 17.57 -4.05 32.65
C MET A 698 16.80 -5.37 32.67
N GLY A 699 15.47 -5.32 32.85
CA GLY A 699 14.63 -6.52 32.92
C GLY A 699 14.68 -7.20 34.28
N GLY A 700 15.15 -6.51 35.32
CA GLY A 700 15.28 -7.01 36.68
C GLY A 700 15.98 -6.01 37.59
N SER A 701 16.02 -6.30 38.89
CA SER A 701 16.50 -5.36 39.91
C SER A 701 17.98 -5.51 40.29
N ASP A 702 18.61 -6.65 39.98
CA ASP A 702 20.04 -6.86 40.30
C ASP A 702 20.94 -6.12 39.32
N SER A 703 21.14 -4.83 39.57
CA SER A 703 21.94 -3.95 38.72
C SER A 703 23.40 -4.39 38.62
N GLN A 704 23.95 -5.01 39.67
CA GLN A 704 25.34 -5.46 39.67
C GLN A 704 25.56 -6.62 38.69
N THR A 705 24.62 -7.57 38.63
CA THR A 705 24.66 -8.69 37.69
C THR A 705 24.25 -8.26 36.28
N LEU A 706 23.24 -7.39 36.14
CA LEU A 706 22.65 -7.02 34.85
C LEU A 706 23.45 -5.97 34.08
N ILE A 707 24.15 -5.07 34.76
CA ILE A 707 24.97 -4.02 34.13
C ILE A 707 26.44 -4.17 34.51
N GLY A 708 26.75 -4.22 35.80
CA GLY A 708 28.12 -4.34 36.28
C GLY A 708 28.26 -4.00 37.76
N GLN A 709 29.26 -4.60 38.40
CA GLN A 709 29.49 -4.48 39.85
C GLN A 709 29.66 -3.02 40.31
N GLY A 710 30.40 -2.21 39.56
CA GLY A 710 30.77 -0.87 40.02
C GLY A 710 31.94 -0.93 41.01
N ASN A 711 32.31 0.22 41.58
CA ASN A 711 33.35 0.28 42.59
C ASN A 711 32.77 0.00 43.99
N VAL A 712 32.57 -1.27 44.35
CA VAL A 712 31.89 -1.68 45.60
C VAL A 712 32.78 -2.43 46.60
N SER A 713 34.02 -2.74 46.20
CA SER A 713 35.00 -3.51 47.00
C SER A 713 36.42 -2.93 46.82
N GLY A 714 36.63 -1.68 47.22
CA GLY A 714 37.89 -0.97 46.98
C GLY A 714 38.09 0.25 47.87
N GLY A 715 38.45 1.38 47.27
CA GLY A 715 38.52 2.71 47.90
C GLY A 715 37.93 3.75 46.96
N VAL A 716 37.83 5.01 47.38
CA VAL A 716 37.35 6.10 46.51
C VAL A 716 38.20 6.16 45.23
N GLN A 717 37.53 6.20 44.09
CA GLN A 717 38.14 6.39 42.77
C GLN A 717 37.60 7.65 42.11
N ASN A 718 38.31 8.12 41.09
CA ASN A 718 37.82 9.17 40.20
C ASN A 718 36.47 8.76 39.59
N VAL A 719 35.60 9.73 39.36
CA VAL A 719 34.20 9.50 38.96
C VAL A 719 34.03 8.87 37.58
N ASP A 720 35.08 8.87 36.76
CA ASP A 720 35.19 8.25 35.44
C ASP A 720 36.16 7.05 35.41
N HIS A 721 36.65 6.61 36.57
CA HIS A 721 37.52 5.43 36.65
C HIS A 721 36.80 4.20 36.12
N VAL A 722 37.54 3.29 35.47
CA VAL A 722 36.96 2.12 34.76
C VAL A 722 36.08 1.23 35.65
N THR A 723 36.39 1.11 36.94
CA THR A 723 35.55 0.35 37.90
C THR A 723 34.27 1.10 38.26
N VAL A 724 34.31 2.42 38.41
CA VAL A 724 33.12 3.26 38.63
C VAL A 724 32.23 3.25 37.38
N ALA A 725 32.86 3.23 36.20
CA ALA A 725 32.17 3.19 34.92
C ALA A 725 31.38 1.90 34.66
N GLN A 726 31.66 0.80 35.37
CA GLN A 726 30.81 -0.39 35.33
C GLN A 726 29.39 -0.12 35.82
N ALA A 727 29.20 0.85 36.73
CA ALA A 727 27.90 1.28 37.21
C ALA A 727 27.32 2.40 36.32
N THR A 728 27.30 2.19 35.00
CA THR A 728 26.77 3.16 34.02
C THR A 728 25.48 2.68 33.38
N TRP A 729 24.42 3.49 33.49
CA TRP A 729 23.18 3.28 32.74
C TRP A 729 22.84 4.53 31.93
N ARG A 730 22.61 4.36 30.61
CA ARG A 730 22.29 5.41 29.65
C ARG A 730 23.14 6.69 29.79
N GLY A 731 24.44 6.49 30.01
CA GLY A 731 25.42 7.56 30.13
C GLY A 731 25.54 8.19 31.52
N ILE A 732 24.71 7.81 32.50
CA ILE A 732 24.87 8.22 33.90
C ILE A 732 25.85 7.26 34.57
N THR A 733 27.04 7.75 34.89
CA THR A 733 28.18 6.98 35.39
C THR A 733 28.26 7.02 36.92
N GLY A 734 28.58 5.88 37.53
CA GLY A 734 28.70 5.73 38.99
C GLY A 734 27.35 5.85 39.69
N LEU A 735 26.29 5.29 39.11
CA LEU A 735 24.94 5.33 39.71
C LEU A 735 24.92 4.62 41.07
N TRP A 736 25.63 3.50 41.20
CA TRP A 736 25.89 2.81 42.47
C TRP A 736 27.39 2.63 42.72
N GLY A 737 27.73 2.33 43.97
CA GLY A 737 29.11 2.19 44.42
C GLY A 737 29.91 3.50 44.40
N ASN A 738 31.22 3.37 44.60
CA ASN A 738 32.19 4.42 44.84
C ASN A 738 31.88 5.21 46.11
N VAL A 739 30.87 6.07 46.12
CA VAL A 739 30.46 6.85 47.29
C VAL A 739 28.94 6.82 47.42
N TYR A 740 28.45 6.90 48.66
CA TYR A 740 27.07 7.23 48.91
C TYR A 740 26.71 8.56 48.27
N GLN A 741 25.55 8.62 47.64
CA GLN A 741 25.03 9.83 47.03
C GLN A 741 23.86 10.33 47.86
N MET A 742 23.99 11.52 48.46
CA MET A 742 22.90 12.22 49.12
C MET A 742 21.74 12.42 48.15
N VAL A 743 20.52 12.08 48.56
CA VAL A 743 19.29 12.20 47.79
C VAL A 743 18.30 13.05 48.56
N ASP A 744 17.93 14.20 48.00
CA ASP A 744 17.02 15.13 48.67
C ASP A 744 15.55 14.66 48.58
N GLY A 745 14.71 15.17 49.47
CA GLY A 745 13.28 14.91 49.43
C GLY A 745 12.81 13.57 49.98
N LEU A 746 13.69 12.77 50.61
CA LEU A 746 13.29 11.62 51.43
C LEU A 746 14.07 11.62 52.76
N GLN A 747 13.35 11.44 53.87
CA GLN A 747 13.92 11.30 55.22
C GLN A 747 13.00 10.48 56.12
N THR A 748 13.44 10.21 57.35
CA THR A 748 12.61 9.63 58.42
C THR A 748 12.32 10.65 59.52
N ASP A 749 11.17 10.53 60.18
CA ASP A 749 10.88 11.28 61.41
C ASP A 749 11.40 10.57 62.68
N ALA A 750 11.07 11.11 63.85
CA ALA A 750 11.48 10.55 65.15
C ALA A 750 10.89 9.15 65.45
N SER A 751 9.85 8.73 64.72
CA SER A 751 9.22 7.40 64.79
C SER A 751 9.58 6.53 63.58
N SER A 752 10.61 6.89 62.81
CA SER A 752 11.00 6.23 61.56
C SER A 752 9.90 6.20 60.48
N LYS A 753 8.92 7.10 60.53
CA LYS A 753 7.99 7.27 59.40
C LYS A 753 8.68 7.97 58.25
N TYR A 754 8.41 7.50 57.04
CA TYR A 754 8.92 8.19 55.85
C TYR A 754 8.31 9.58 55.75
N LYS A 755 9.16 10.56 55.50
CA LYS A 755 8.79 11.90 55.06
C LYS A 755 9.31 12.08 53.65
N VAL A 756 8.42 12.40 52.72
CA VAL A 756 8.75 12.60 51.30
C VAL A 756 8.33 14.01 50.89
N TRP A 757 8.99 14.61 49.89
CA TRP A 757 8.48 15.85 49.29
C TRP A 757 7.08 15.67 48.71
N ASP A 758 6.35 16.76 48.52
CA ASP A 758 5.09 16.74 47.79
C ASP A 758 5.33 16.41 46.32
N LYS A 759 4.39 15.66 45.73
CA LYS A 759 4.47 15.22 44.32
C LYS A 759 4.27 16.36 43.30
N ASN A 760 3.88 17.56 43.77
CA ASN A 760 3.63 18.73 42.93
C ASN A 760 4.90 19.59 42.74
N GLY A 761 6.04 19.18 43.30
CA GLY A 761 7.33 19.82 43.07
C GLY A 761 7.58 21.07 43.90
N ASN A 762 6.83 21.30 44.99
CA ASN A 762 7.03 22.43 45.91
C ASN A 762 8.13 22.19 46.96
N LYS A 763 8.71 20.98 46.98
CA LYS A 763 9.79 20.55 47.89
C LYS A 763 9.40 20.64 49.37
N SER A 764 8.12 20.50 49.68
CA SER A 764 7.60 20.50 51.05
C SER A 764 7.50 19.08 51.59
N TYR A 765 8.03 18.81 52.77
CA TYR A 765 7.97 17.47 53.36
C TYR A 765 6.58 17.12 53.90
N ILE A 766 6.08 15.95 53.50
CA ILE A 766 4.87 15.32 54.01
C ILE A 766 5.25 14.06 54.77
N THR A 767 4.83 13.95 56.03
CA THR A 767 4.95 12.71 56.80
C THR A 767 3.90 11.72 56.32
N THR A 768 4.35 10.56 55.86
CA THR A 768 3.49 9.51 55.33
C THR A 768 2.91 8.63 56.45
N SER A 769 1.96 7.76 56.14
CA SER A 769 1.44 6.78 57.11
C SER A 769 2.42 5.62 57.33
N LYS A 770 3.35 5.41 56.39
CA LYS A 770 4.27 4.27 56.37
C LYS A 770 5.50 4.48 57.28
N THR A 771 5.60 3.65 58.31
CA THR A 771 6.86 3.43 59.05
C THR A 771 7.83 2.60 58.23
N ALA A 772 9.09 3.06 58.15
CA ALA A 772 10.16 2.32 57.52
C ALA A 772 10.39 0.96 58.22
N PRO A 773 10.60 -0.14 57.48
CA PRO A 773 10.84 -1.45 58.08
C PRO A 773 12.19 -1.49 58.81
N SER A 774 12.46 -2.56 59.55
CA SER A 774 13.82 -2.83 60.05
C SER A 774 14.82 -2.91 58.88
N SER A 775 16.07 -2.55 59.14
CA SER A 775 17.15 -2.71 58.15
C SER A 775 17.27 -4.18 57.68
N GLY A 776 17.46 -4.40 56.38
CA GLY A 776 17.45 -5.75 55.80
C GLY A 776 17.42 -5.73 54.26
N HIS A 777 17.39 -6.91 53.65
CA HIS A 777 17.18 -7.08 52.21
C HIS A 777 15.71 -6.81 51.85
N THR A 778 15.47 -5.88 50.94
CA THR A 778 14.11 -5.43 50.59
C THR A 778 13.33 -6.53 49.87
N ILE A 779 12.13 -6.85 50.37
CA ILE A 779 11.20 -7.81 49.74
C ILE A 779 10.14 -7.06 48.92
N THR A 780 9.52 -6.04 49.52
CA THR A 780 8.46 -5.26 48.86
C THR A 780 8.70 -3.76 49.03
N MET A 781 8.30 -2.98 48.02
CA MET A 781 8.31 -1.52 48.05
C MET A 781 7.01 -0.97 48.64
N ALA A 782 7.08 0.24 49.22
CA ALA A 782 5.94 0.92 49.82
C ALA A 782 4.94 1.36 48.76
N VAL A 783 3.65 1.31 49.13
CA VAL A 783 2.53 1.72 48.27
C VAL A 783 1.58 2.68 49.01
N ASP A 784 2.04 3.21 50.15
CA ASP A 784 1.28 4.20 50.92
C ASP A 784 1.15 5.49 50.12
N ALA A 785 -0.05 6.04 50.07
CA ALA A 785 -0.35 7.23 49.27
C ALA A 785 -1.33 8.14 50.02
N GLY A 786 -1.26 9.44 49.71
CA GLY A 786 -2.16 10.47 50.20
C GLY A 786 -2.49 11.47 49.10
N ALA A 787 -3.14 12.59 49.47
CA ALA A 787 -3.53 13.62 48.50
C ALA A 787 -2.34 14.13 47.67
N ASP A 788 -1.22 14.42 48.35
CA ASP A 788 -0.05 15.09 47.78
C ASP A 788 1.23 14.23 47.78
N TYR A 789 1.13 12.94 48.08
CA TYR A 789 2.26 12.00 47.97
C TYR A 789 1.80 10.61 47.50
N ASP A 790 2.70 9.87 46.86
CA ASP A 790 2.47 8.48 46.48
C ASP A 790 3.80 7.70 46.58
N LEU A 791 3.93 6.84 47.60
CA LEU A 791 5.15 6.04 47.76
C LEU A 791 5.26 4.92 46.72
N ALA A 792 4.19 4.57 45.99
CA ALA A 792 4.27 3.61 44.89
C ALA A 792 5.20 4.05 43.74
N GLN A 793 5.47 5.35 43.65
CA GLN A 793 6.27 6.00 42.60
C GLN A 793 7.73 6.24 43.04
N VAL A 794 8.10 5.76 44.24
CA VAL A 794 9.47 5.77 44.75
C VAL A 794 9.85 4.36 45.24
N PHE A 795 11.14 4.05 45.26
CA PHE A 795 11.63 2.74 45.70
C PHE A 795 11.98 2.77 47.20
N ALA A 796 10.99 3.12 48.04
CA ALA A 796 11.11 3.05 49.50
C ALA A 796 10.70 1.67 50.02
N ALA A 797 11.49 1.05 50.91
CA ALA A 797 11.21 -0.29 51.40
C ALA A 797 9.93 -0.35 52.26
N SER A 798 9.12 -1.38 52.06
CA SER A 798 7.92 -1.67 52.87
C SER A 798 8.14 -2.83 53.83
N THR A 799 8.80 -3.88 53.36
CA THR A 799 9.20 -5.05 54.15
C THR A 799 10.60 -5.50 53.76
N THR A 800 11.31 -6.05 54.74
CA THR A 800 12.69 -6.52 54.59
C THR A 800 12.87 -7.90 55.22
N ASN A 801 13.97 -8.56 54.90
CA ASN A 801 14.42 -9.78 55.54
C ASN A 801 15.90 -9.70 55.93
N ALA A 802 16.29 -10.35 57.02
CA ALA A 802 17.71 -10.47 57.37
C ALA A 802 18.50 -11.35 56.39
N THR A 803 17.85 -12.33 55.76
CA THR A 803 18.48 -13.28 54.83
C THR A 803 18.43 -12.78 53.39
N ALA A 804 19.61 -12.70 52.75
CA ALA A 804 19.78 -12.21 51.39
C ALA A 804 18.89 -12.91 50.36
N SER A 805 18.82 -14.25 50.40
CA SER A 805 18.02 -15.03 49.44
C SER A 805 16.50 -14.81 49.55
N ASN A 806 16.02 -14.18 50.62
CA ASN A 806 14.62 -13.79 50.76
C ASN A 806 14.33 -12.38 50.19
N GLY A 807 15.37 -11.61 49.88
CA GLY A 807 15.27 -10.31 49.22
C GLY A 807 14.77 -10.44 47.78
N THR A 808 14.26 -9.32 47.26
CA THR A 808 13.71 -9.21 45.90
C THR A 808 14.47 -8.21 45.04
N PHE A 809 15.11 -7.20 45.62
CA PHE A 809 15.71 -6.11 44.84
C PHE A 809 17.24 -6.21 44.72
N GLY A 810 17.86 -7.29 45.21
CA GLY A 810 19.32 -7.46 45.28
C GLY A 810 19.95 -6.70 46.44
N ASP A 811 19.49 -5.47 46.66
CA ASP A 811 20.18 -4.51 47.49
C ASP A 811 19.67 -4.43 48.94
N TYR A 812 20.50 -3.91 49.82
CA TYR A 812 20.18 -3.76 51.25
C TYR A 812 19.53 -2.40 51.57
N PHE A 813 18.60 -2.39 52.52
CA PHE A 813 17.96 -1.20 53.05
C PHE A 813 18.40 -0.92 54.50
N TYR A 814 18.74 0.32 54.80
CA TYR A 814 19.03 0.77 56.17
C TYR A 814 18.15 1.94 56.56
N GLN A 815 17.69 1.97 57.81
CA GLN A 815 17.03 3.15 58.38
C GLN A 815 17.36 3.38 59.85
N SER A 816 17.23 4.62 60.28
CA SER A 816 17.12 5.05 61.67
C SER A 816 16.21 6.29 61.78
N PRO A 817 15.71 6.65 62.98
CA PRO A 817 14.89 7.84 63.17
C PRO A 817 15.62 9.15 62.86
N ASN A 818 14.91 10.18 62.39
CA ASN A 818 15.44 11.53 62.11
C ASN A 818 16.64 11.58 61.15
N CYS A 819 16.64 10.74 60.12
CA CYS A 819 17.78 10.58 59.20
C CYS A 819 17.40 10.92 57.76
N VAL A 820 18.40 11.35 56.96
CA VAL A 820 18.24 11.72 55.54
C VAL A 820 18.68 10.59 54.61
N ALA A 821 18.23 10.64 53.35
CA ALA A 821 18.44 9.55 52.40
C ALA A 821 19.77 9.63 51.63
N TYR A 822 20.38 8.46 51.46
CA TYR A 822 21.56 8.23 50.64
C TYR A 822 21.33 7.01 49.75
N HIS A 823 21.91 7.02 48.57
CA HIS A 823 21.72 6.02 47.53
C HIS A 823 23.03 5.36 47.08
N GLY A 824 22.93 4.15 46.55
CA GLY A 824 23.93 3.50 45.69
C GLY A 824 24.97 2.64 46.43
N GLY A 825 25.23 2.91 47.70
CA GLY A 825 26.31 2.26 48.45
C GLY A 825 27.69 2.87 48.16
N ASP A 826 28.61 2.77 49.12
CA ASP A 826 30.01 3.17 48.94
C ASP A 826 30.90 2.01 48.46
N TRP A 827 32.20 2.28 48.29
CA TRP A 827 33.24 1.32 47.90
C TRP A 827 33.42 0.10 48.81
N SER A 828 32.69 0.01 49.93
CA SER A 828 32.84 -1.06 50.92
C SER A 828 31.59 -1.93 51.10
N ARG A 829 30.51 -1.66 50.36
CA ARG A 829 29.23 -2.36 50.54
C ARG A 829 29.12 -3.69 49.81
N GLY A 830 30.04 -4.00 48.89
CA GLY A 830 30.03 -5.25 48.13
C GLY A 830 28.64 -5.54 47.52
N ALA A 831 28.14 -6.75 47.76
CA ALA A 831 26.84 -7.21 47.25
C ALA A 831 25.62 -6.46 47.82
N TYR A 832 25.78 -5.60 48.83
CA TYR A 832 24.67 -4.78 49.32
C TYR A 832 24.42 -3.56 48.45
N ALA A 833 25.43 -3.02 47.78
CA ALA A 833 25.28 -1.83 46.92
C ALA A 833 24.44 -2.15 45.68
N GLY A 834 23.94 -1.10 45.00
CA GLY A 834 23.21 -1.27 43.76
C GLY A 834 22.22 -0.14 43.52
N LEU A 835 21.47 -0.24 42.42
CA LEU A 835 20.55 0.80 41.98
C LEU A 835 19.32 0.96 42.89
N PHE A 836 18.95 -0.04 43.68
CA PHE A 836 17.83 -0.01 44.64
C PHE A 836 18.30 0.08 46.10
N TYR A 837 19.61 0.20 46.33
CA TYR A 837 20.17 0.46 47.65
C TYR A 837 19.71 1.82 48.18
N LEU A 838 19.20 1.80 49.41
CA LEU A 838 18.72 2.99 50.12
C LEU A 838 19.19 2.95 51.59
N TYR A 839 19.82 4.04 52.01
CA TYR A 839 20.39 4.20 53.35
C TYR A 839 19.87 5.47 53.99
N VAL A 840 19.12 5.34 55.09
CA VAL A 840 18.46 6.45 55.79
C VAL A 840 18.84 6.41 57.28
N THR A 841 20.14 6.41 57.56
CA THR A 841 20.68 6.18 58.93
C THR A 841 21.56 7.32 59.43
N TYR A 842 22.03 8.21 58.56
CA TYR A 842 22.79 9.38 58.98
C TYR A 842 21.88 10.58 59.17
N ALA A 843 22.15 11.35 60.23
CA ALA A 843 21.56 12.67 60.39
C ALA A 843 22.13 13.62 59.34
N ALA A 844 21.41 14.70 59.04
CA ALA A 844 21.81 15.65 58.01
C ALA A 844 23.20 16.28 58.26
N SER A 845 23.65 16.36 59.51
CA SER A 845 24.94 16.93 59.93
C SER A 845 26.14 15.99 59.78
N ASN A 846 25.92 14.73 59.37
CA ASN A 846 27.00 13.76 59.23
C ASN A 846 27.83 14.04 57.97
N ALA A 847 29.16 14.01 58.12
CA ALA A 847 30.13 14.16 57.04
C ALA A 847 31.17 13.02 57.12
N PHE A 848 31.25 12.21 56.07
CA PHE A 848 32.17 11.07 56.00
C PHE A 848 32.87 11.01 54.64
N SER A 849 34.04 10.37 54.59
CA SER A 849 34.81 10.17 53.35
C SER A 849 34.07 9.33 52.30
N GLY A 850 33.06 8.56 52.72
CA GLY A 850 32.18 7.75 51.88
C GLY A 850 30.94 8.45 51.35
N VAL A 851 30.73 9.71 51.70
CA VAL A 851 29.46 10.40 51.49
C VAL A 851 29.65 11.62 50.62
N GLY A 852 29.05 11.59 49.43
CA GLY A 852 28.99 12.68 48.46
C GLY A 852 27.56 12.90 47.96
N GLY A 853 27.40 13.38 46.72
CA GLY A 853 26.10 13.75 46.16
C GLY A 853 26.14 13.73 44.64
N ARG A 854 25.04 14.13 43.99
CA ARG A 854 24.96 14.25 42.53
C ARG A 854 24.19 15.50 42.15
N LEU A 855 24.72 16.24 41.17
CA LEU A 855 24.10 17.46 40.69
C LEU A 855 22.85 17.14 39.85
N ALA A 856 21.83 18.00 39.91
CA ALA A 856 20.71 17.98 38.99
C ALA A 856 20.32 19.42 38.59
N LYS A 857 19.53 19.56 37.53
CA LYS A 857 18.94 20.83 37.09
C LYS A 857 17.52 20.58 36.57
N VAL A 858 16.57 21.40 37.02
CA VAL A 858 15.17 21.43 36.54
C VAL A 858 14.89 22.71 35.78
#